data_AF-A0A6J3INH5-F1
#
_entry.id   AF-A0A6J3INH5-F1
#
_cell.length_a   1.000
_cell.length_b   1.000
_cell.length_c   1.000
_cell.angle_alpha   90.00
_cell.angle_beta   90.00
_cell.angle_gamma   90.00
#
_symmetry.space_group_name_H-M   'P 1'
#
loop_
_entity.id
_entity.type
_entity.pdbx_description
1 polymer ?
#
loop_
_entity_poly.entity_id
_entity_poly.type
_entity_poly.pdbx_seq_one_letter_code
_entity_poly.pdbx_strand_id
1 'polypeptide(L)'
;MNIDGVAISSKTEPPSSDPASFIPVKDLEDAAPVTTWLNPLGIYDQSTTQWLQGQGPPEQESKQPDTQPDSESAALKARVEEFNRRVRENPQDTQLWMAFVAFQDEVMKSPGLYAIDEGEQEKRKRSLKLVLEKKLAILERAIESNLSSVDLKLAKLKLCAEFWEPSTLVKEWQKLIFLHPNNTALWQKYLLFCQSQFSTFSISKIHSLYGKCLSTLSAVKDGSILSHPALPGTEEAMFALFLQQCHLLRQAGHSEKAISLFQAMVDFTFFKPDSLKDMPTKGQVEFFEPFWDSGEPRAGEKGARGWKAWMHQQERGGWVVINPDEDDDEPEEDDQEIKDKTLPRWQIWLAAERSRDQRHWRPWRPDKTKKQTEEDCEDPERQVLFDDIGQSLVRLSSPDLQFQLVQAFLQFLGVPSGFTPPASCLYLAMDENSLFDNGLYDEKPLTFFNPLFSGASCVGRMDRLGCPRWTRGQNREGEEFIRNVFHLVMPLFSGKEKSQLCFSWLQYEIGKVMWCLHTKNKKRLKSQGKNCKKLAKNLLKEPENRNNFCLWKQYAHLEWLLGNTEDARKVFDTALGTAGSQGLKDSELCELSLLYAELEVELEVELLPEVRGAASARAVHILTKLTESSPYGPYTGQVLAVHILKARKAYEHALQDCLGDSCVSDPAPTDSCTRLISLAKCFMLFQYLTIGIGAAVGIYEQVFAKLHSSVFPEGSGEGNSASSQSRSSVLEAITLMHASLLKFHTKVSVYPLAPLREALSQALKLYPGNQVLWRSYVQIQNKSHSASKTRRFFDTITRSAKLLEPWLFAIEAEKMRKRLVETVQRLDGREIHATIPETGLTHRIQALFENAMRSDSGSQCPLLWRMYLNFLVSLGNKERSKGVFYKALQNCPWVKVLYLDAVEYFPEEMQEVLDLMTEKELRVRLPLEELELLLED
;
A
#
# COMPACT_ATOMS: atom_id res chain seq x y z
N MET A 1 -35.57 -8.91 -45.15
CA MET A 1 -36.27 -9.20 -46.42
C MET A 1 -35.71 -8.25 -47.47
N ASN A 2 -35.44 -8.76 -48.67
CA ASN A 2 -34.79 -8.15 -49.85
C ASN A 2 -33.33 -7.68 -49.63
N ILE A 3 -32.26 -8.19 -50.29
CA ILE A 3 -32.03 -8.65 -51.70
C ILE A 3 -31.94 -7.41 -52.63
N ASP A 4 -30.89 -7.11 -53.43
CA ASP A 4 -29.62 -7.78 -53.81
C ASP A 4 -28.48 -6.72 -54.00
N GLY A 5 -27.22 -6.96 -54.43
CA GLY A 5 -26.48 -8.20 -54.77
C GLY A 5 -25.43 -8.05 -55.90
N VAL A 6 -24.14 -8.36 -55.65
CA VAL A 6 -23.03 -8.57 -56.63
C VAL A 6 -22.57 -7.26 -57.37
N ALA A 7 -21.30 -6.97 -57.73
CA ALA A 7 -20.16 -7.80 -58.14
C ALA A 7 -18.76 -7.30 -57.69
N ILE A 8 -17.80 -8.22 -57.65
CA ILE A 8 -16.35 -7.95 -57.55
C ILE A 8 -15.75 -8.02 -58.97
N SER A 9 -14.94 -7.04 -59.36
CA SER A 9 -14.01 -7.17 -60.49
C SER A 9 -12.77 -6.30 -60.28
N SER A 10 -11.60 -6.89 -60.52
CA SER A 10 -10.29 -6.24 -60.43
C SER A 10 -9.83 -5.75 -61.80
N LYS A 11 -9.14 -4.59 -61.86
CA LYS A 11 -7.81 -4.39 -62.49
C LYS A 11 -7.42 -2.91 -62.69
N THR A 12 -6.14 -2.61 -62.40
CA THR A 12 -5.17 -1.68 -63.06
C THR A 12 -5.70 -0.54 -63.96
N GLU A 13 -5.18 0.69 -63.99
CA GLU A 13 -3.86 1.29 -63.62
C GLU A 13 -3.93 2.84 -63.83
N PRO A 14 -2.82 3.62 -63.82
CA PRO A 14 -1.96 4.10 -62.73
C PRO A 14 -2.20 5.61 -62.43
N PRO A 15 -1.41 6.26 -61.53
CA PRO A 15 -0.48 7.26 -62.07
C PRO A 15 0.83 7.50 -61.26
N SER A 16 1.73 8.23 -61.93
CA SER A 16 2.81 9.08 -61.39
C SER A 16 3.81 8.48 -60.39
N SER A 17 4.97 8.12 -60.95
CA SER A 17 6.22 7.90 -60.26
C SER A 17 6.78 9.16 -59.57
N ASP A 18 7.09 9.05 -58.28
CA ASP A 18 8.21 9.74 -57.63
C ASP A 18 8.89 8.74 -56.69
N PRO A 19 10.10 8.23 -56.98
CA PRO A 19 10.76 7.26 -56.13
C PRO A 19 11.39 7.96 -54.91
N ALA A 20 11.11 7.43 -53.72
CA ALA A 20 11.83 7.82 -52.50
C ALA A 20 13.34 7.55 -52.65
N SER A 21 14.16 8.45 -52.11
CA SER A 21 15.63 8.40 -52.19
C SER A 21 16.20 7.11 -51.61
N PHE A 22 16.62 6.20 -52.49
CA PHE A 22 17.34 4.98 -52.12
C PHE A 22 18.80 5.30 -51.77
N ILE A 23 19.39 4.52 -50.85
CA ILE A 23 20.82 4.64 -50.53
C ILE A 23 21.62 4.03 -51.70
N PRO A 24 22.57 4.74 -52.32
CA PRO A 24 23.32 4.20 -53.44
C PRO A 24 24.31 3.14 -52.95
N VAL A 25 24.06 1.88 -53.32
CA VAL A 25 25.11 0.86 -53.38
C VAL A 25 26.03 1.26 -54.53
N LYS A 26 27.35 1.27 -54.30
CA LYS A 26 28.31 1.51 -55.37
C LYS A 26 28.33 0.32 -56.32
N ASP A 27 28.13 0.57 -57.60
CA ASP A 27 28.40 -0.40 -58.65
C ASP A 27 29.88 -0.82 -58.60
N LEU A 28 30.11 -2.12 -58.45
CA LEU A 28 31.36 -2.78 -58.83
C LEU A 28 31.10 -3.40 -60.21
N GLU A 29 32.04 -3.18 -61.13
CA GLU A 29 31.85 -3.34 -62.57
C GLU A 29 31.37 -4.75 -62.98
N ASP A 30 30.48 -4.81 -63.97
CA ASP A 30 29.92 -6.04 -64.54
C ASP A 30 31.02 -7.01 -65.03
N ALA A 31 31.13 -8.16 -64.37
CA ALA A 31 31.73 -9.36 -64.94
C ALA A 31 30.61 -10.38 -65.20
N ALA A 32 30.33 -10.67 -66.48
CA ALA A 32 29.27 -11.61 -66.85
C ALA A 32 29.50 -13.00 -66.23
N PRO A 33 28.46 -13.66 -65.68
CA PRO A 33 28.62 -14.90 -64.93
C PRO A 33 29.13 -16.05 -65.83
N VAL A 34 30.34 -16.53 -65.53
CA VAL A 34 30.97 -17.63 -66.27
C VAL A 34 30.34 -18.96 -65.83
N THR A 35 29.40 -19.45 -66.63
CA THR A 35 28.80 -20.77 -66.42
C THR A 35 29.85 -21.87 -66.64
N THR A 36 30.02 -22.73 -65.63
CA THR A 36 30.91 -23.90 -65.68
C THR A 36 30.13 -25.14 -65.25
N TRP A 37 30.65 -26.34 -65.50
CA TRP A 37 29.94 -27.59 -65.19
C TRP A 37 29.59 -27.74 -63.68
N LEU A 38 30.34 -27.07 -62.80
CA LEU A 38 30.12 -27.01 -61.35
C LEU A 38 29.34 -25.77 -60.88
N ASN A 39 29.11 -24.78 -61.76
CA ASN A 39 28.24 -23.62 -61.52
C ASN A 39 27.34 -23.40 -62.76
N PRO A 40 26.43 -24.35 -63.09
CA PRO A 40 25.70 -24.34 -64.35
C PRO A 40 24.65 -23.23 -64.46
N LEU A 41 24.29 -22.61 -63.33
CA LEU A 41 23.32 -21.51 -63.25
C LEU A 41 23.99 -20.14 -63.02
N GLY A 42 25.33 -20.07 -62.88
CA GLY A 42 26.06 -18.82 -62.72
C GLY A 42 25.80 -18.05 -61.41
N ILE A 43 25.31 -18.74 -60.36
CA ILE A 43 24.84 -18.11 -59.11
C ILE A 43 25.98 -17.93 -58.10
N TYR A 44 26.97 -18.83 -58.10
CA TYR A 44 28.13 -18.70 -57.22
C TYR A 44 29.11 -17.64 -57.73
N ASP A 45 29.69 -16.87 -56.81
CA ASP A 45 30.74 -15.92 -57.14
C ASP A 45 32.04 -16.63 -57.57
N GLN A 46 33.00 -15.86 -58.10
CA GLN A 46 34.21 -16.42 -58.67
C GLN A 46 35.09 -17.12 -57.62
N SER A 47 35.12 -16.59 -56.40
CA SER A 47 35.77 -17.14 -55.20
C SER A 47 35.22 -18.53 -54.83
N THR A 48 33.89 -18.64 -54.69
CA THR A 48 33.22 -19.91 -54.36
C THR A 48 33.37 -20.93 -55.50
N THR A 49 33.32 -20.46 -56.75
CA THR A 49 33.51 -21.32 -57.93
C THR A 49 34.94 -21.88 -58.01
N GLN A 50 35.97 -21.08 -57.68
CA GLN A 50 37.37 -21.53 -57.61
C GLN A 50 37.62 -22.50 -56.44
N TRP A 51 36.98 -22.25 -55.29
CA TRP A 51 37.04 -23.15 -54.14
C TRP A 51 36.42 -24.53 -54.46
N LEU A 52 35.25 -24.57 -55.11
CA LEU A 52 34.61 -25.81 -55.58
C LEU A 52 35.43 -26.56 -56.65
N GLN A 53 36.33 -25.87 -57.35
CA GLN A 53 37.29 -26.47 -58.29
C GLN A 53 38.61 -26.91 -57.63
N GLY A 54 38.73 -26.79 -56.30
CA GLY A 54 39.93 -27.18 -55.54
C GLY A 54 41.11 -26.22 -55.69
N GLN A 55 40.89 -25.00 -56.17
CA GLN A 55 41.93 -23.97 -56.34
C GLN A 55 41.63 -22.75 -55.45
N GLY A 56 41.70 -22.94 -54.12
CA GLY A 56 41.73 -21.84 -53.17
C GLY A 56 43.10 -21.14 -53.15
N PRO A 57 43.17 -19.81 -52.96
CA PRO A 57 44.44 -19.11 -52.80
C PRO A 57 45.12 -19.50 -51.46
N PRO A 58 46.47 -19.51 -51.40
CA PRO A 58 47.19 -19.80 -50.17
C PRO A 58 46.97 -18.69 -49.14
N GLU A 59 46.91 -19.08 -47.86
CA GLU A 59 46.65 -18.18 -46.74
C GLU A 59 47.67 -17.03 -46.68
N GLN A 60 47.19 -15.79 -46.85
CA GLN A 60 47.93 -14.59 -46.46
C GLN A 60 47.30 -14.02 -45.20
N GLU A 61 48.13 -13.81 -44.16
CA GLU A 61 47.74 -13.21 -42.89
C GLU A 61 47.25 -11.76 -43.09
N SER A 62 45.95 -11.57 -43.27
CA SER A 62 45.33 -10.25 -43.20
C SER A 62 45.27 -9.80 -41.74
N LYS A 63 46.20 -8.94 -41.33
CA LYS A 63 46.12 -8.23 -40.04
C LYS A 63 44.77 -7.50 -39.93
N GLN A 64 43.89 -8.00 -39.06
CA GLN A 64 42.74 -7.24 -38.60
C GLN A 64 43.20 -6.16 -37.61
N PRO A 65 42.48 -5.03 -37.51
CA PRO A 65 42.76 -4.00 -36.51
C PRO A 65 42.23 -4.43 -35.13
N ASP A 66 43.08 -5.10 -34.34
CA ASP A 66 42.85 -5.29 -32.89
C ASP A 66 42.95 -3.93 -32.16
N THR A 67 41.83 -3.23 -31.96
CA THR A 67 41.73 -2.22 -30.88
C THR A 67 40.29 -1.91 -30.45
N GLN A 68 39.75 -2.67 -29.49
CA GLN A 68 38.69 -2.17 -28.61
C GLN A 68 38.54 -2.86 -27.23
N PRO A 69 38.70 -4.20 -27.05
CA PRO A 69 38.46 -4.82 -25.73
C PRO A 69 39.51 -4.47 -24.67
N ASP A 70 40.76 -4.20 -25.07
CA ASP A 70 41.84 -3.87 -24.12
C ASP A 70 41.66 -2.53 -23.41
N SER A 71 41.03 -1.53 -24.06
CA SER A 71 40.85 -0.20 -23.48
C SER A 71 39.87 -0.21 -22.30
N GLU A 72 38.73 -0.91 -22.45
CA GLU A 72 37.74 -1.06 -21.37
C GLU A 72 38.27 -1.94 -20.23
N SER A 73 38.99 -3.02 -20.56
CA SER A 73 39.66 -3.90 -19.59
C SER A 73 40.72 -3.15 -18.78
N ALA A 74 41.54 -2.31 -19.43
CA ALA A 74 42.52 -1.45 -18.78
C ALA A 74 41.87 -0.37 -17.90
N ALA A 75 40.79 0.28 -18.36
CA ALA A 75 40.05 1.27 -17.59
C ALA A 75 39.40 0.67 -16.33
N LEU A 76 38.88 -0.56 -16.41
CA LEU A 76 38.36 -1.28 -15.25
C LEU A 76 39.48 -1.66 -14.26
N LYS A 77 40.63 -2.14 -14.73
CA LYS A 77 41.81 -2.41 -13.87
C LYS A 77 42.27 -1.13 -13.16
N ALA A 78 42.38 -0.01 -13.88
CA ALA A 78 42.73 1.29 -13.29
C ALA A 78 41.71 1.73 -12.22
N ARG A 79 40.40 1.51 -12.43
CA ARG A 79 39.38 1.76 -11.38
C ARG A 79 39.50 0.80 -10.18
N VAL A 80 39.85 -0.47 -10.38
CA VAL A 80 40.14 -1.41 -9.27
C VAL A 80 41.37 -0.94 -8.47
N GLU A 81 42.42 -0.49 -9.13
CA GLU A 81 43.63 0.04 -8.49
C GLU A 81 43.35 1.35 -7.74
N GLU A 82 42.55 2.24 -8.32
CA GLU A 82 42.05 3.48 -7.71
C GLU A 82 41.28 3.18 -6.42
N PHE A 83 40.29 2.27 -6.45
CA PHE A 83 39.59 1.86 -5.24
C PHE A 83 40.54 1.27 -4.19
N ASN A 84 41.43 0.35 -4.58
CA ASN A 84 42.43 -0.20 -3.66
C ASN A 84 43.36 0.88 -3.07
N ARG A 85 43.66 1.95 -3.81
CA ARG A 85 44.47 3.07 -3.32
C ARG A 85 43.69 3.92 -2.32
N ARG A 86 42.51 4.40 -2.69
CA ARG A 86 41.65 5.23 -1.83
C ARG A 86 41.27 4.51 -0.53
N VAL A 87 41.04 3.19 -0.59
CA VAL A 87 40.72 2.34 0.57
C VAL A 87 41.92 2.16 1.50
N ARG A 88 43.16 2.14 0.98
CA ARG A 88 44.37 2.19 1.82
C ARG A 88 44.61 3.58 2.42
N GLU A 89 44.28 4.63 1.68
CA GLU A 89 44.41 6.02 2.14
C GLU A 89 43.36 6.36 3.21
N ASN A 90 42.14 5.81 3.11
CA ASN A 90 41.03 6.04 4.04
C ASN A 90 40.39 4.73 4.54
N PRO A 91 41.06 3.91 5.38
CA PRO A 91 40.53 2.61 5.80
C PRO A 91 39.25 2.67 6.64
N GLN A 92 38.95 3.83 7.24
CA GLN A 92 37.76 4.07 8.06
C GLN A 92 36.51 4.49 7.26
N ASP A 93 36.64 4.71 5.94
CA ASP A 93 35.50 5.11 5.09
C ASP A 93 34.66 3.89 4.69
N THR A 94 33.64 3.62 5.50
CA THR A 94 32.68 2.53 5.26
C THR A 94 31.91 2.67 3.95
N GLN A 95 31.65 3.88 3.44
CA GLN A 95 30.95 4.09 2.18
C GLN A 95 31.84 3.75 0.99
N LEU A 96 33.11 4.12 1.05
CA LEU A 96 34.11 3.75 0.04
C LEU A 96 34.31 2.22 -0.05
N TRP A 97 34.36 1.52 1.09
CA TRP A 97 34.39 0.05 1.10
C TRP A 97 33.13 -0.54 0.45
N MET A 98 31.94 -0.05 0.78
CA MET A 98 30.68 -0.50 0.18
C MET A 98 30.61 -0.22 -1.33
N ALA A 99 31.10 0.93 -1.77
CA ALA A 99 31.21 1.28 -3.19
C ALA A 99 32.19 0.34 -3.93
N PHE A 100 33.30 -0.05 -3.31
CA PHE A 100 34.26 -0.99 -3.89
C PHE A 100 33.67 -2.41 -4.01
N VAL A 101 32.84 -2.84 -3.05
CA VAL A 101 32.09 -4.11 -3.12
C VAL A 101 31.06 -4.08 -4.25
N ALA A 102 30.30 -2.98 -4.38
CA ALA A 102 29.32 -2.81 -5.46
C ALA A 102 29.98 -2.74 -6.84
N PHE A 103 31.17 -2.14 -6.95
CA PHE A 103 31.93 -2.07 -8.20
C PHE A 103 32.33 -3.45 -8.74
N GLN A 104 32.46 -4.48 -7.89
CA GLN A 104 32.70 -5.85 -8.38
C GLN A 104 31.55 -6.41 -9.24
N ASP A 105 30.30 -5.92 -9.07
CA ASP A 105 29.17 -6.28 -9.95
C ASP A 105 29.22 -5.58 -11.31
N GLU A 106 29.87 -4.41 -11.38
CA GLU A 106 30.14 -3.69 -12.64
C GLU A 106 31.21 -4.43 -13.44
N VAL A 107 32.31 -4.82 -12.78
CA VAL A 107 33.40 -5.64 -13.34
C VAL A 107 32.90 -6.98 -13.89
N MET A 108 31.87 -7.59 -13.27
CA MET A 108 31.28 -8.85 -13.74
C MET A 108 30.45 -8.72 -15.03
N LYS A 109 29.92 -7.53 -15.34
CA LYS A 109 29.09 -7.30 -16.54
C LYS A 109 29.91 -7.08 -17.81
N SER A 110 31.20 -6.79 -17.67
CA SER A 110 32.12 -6.54 -18.79
C SER A 110 32.78 -7.84 -19.26
N PRO A 111 32.86 -8.10 -20.58
CA PRO A 111 33.60 -9.25 -21.10
C PRO A 111 35.11 -9.10 -20.83
N GLY A 112 35.75 -10.13 -20.28
CA GLY A 112 37.21 -10.32 -20.42
C GLY A 112 38.07 -10.34 -19.15
N LEU A 113 37.61 -9.89 -17.98
CA LEU A 113 38.48 -9.81 -16.79
C LEU A 113 38.69 -11.14 -16.03
N TYR A 114 37.81 -12.13 -16.23
CA TYR A 114 37.87 -13.46 -15.61
C TYR A 114 37.52 -14.61 -16.58
N ALA A 115 37.63 -14.36 -17.89
CA ALA A 115 37.31 -15.36 -18.90
C ALA A 115 38.49 -16.33 -19.09
N ILE A 116 38.26 -17.59 -18.73
CA ILE A 116 39.05 -18.75 -19.19
C ILE A 116 38.09 -19.63 -20.00
N ASP A 117 38.56 -20.25 -21.08
CA ASP A 117 37.81 -21.28 -21.83
C ASP A 117 37.66 -22.57 -21.01
N GLU A 118 36.56 -23.34 -21.02
CA GLU A 118 35.43 -23.55 -21.97
C GLU A 118 34.07 -23.72 -21.21
N GLY A 119 32.92 -23.74 -21.90
CA GLY A 119 31.59 -24.14 -21.35
C GLY A 119 30.71 -23.09 -20.61
N GLU A 120 29.63 -22.59 -21.23
CA GLU A 120 28.91 -21.38 -20.77
C GLU A 120 28.17 -21.44 -19.42
N GLN A 121 27.43 -22.51 -19.09
CA GLN A 121 26.61 -22.52 -17.86
C GLN A 121 27.41 -22.77 -16.58
N GLU A 122 28.39 -23.67 -16.60
CA GLU A 122 29.26 -23.90 -15.44
C GLU A 122 30.26 -22.75 -15.23
N LYS A 123 30.74 -22.11 -16.31
CA LYS A 123 31.51 -20.85 -16.21
C LYS A 123 30.77 -19.82 -15.35
N ARG A 124 29.49 -19.53 -15.65
CA ARG A 124 28.70 -18.52 -14.91
C ARG A 124 28.59 -18.84 -13.41
N LYS A 125 28.41 -20.10 -13.03
CA LYS A 125 28.37 -20.52 -11.61
C LYS A 125 29.73 -20.37 -10.93
N ARG A 126 30.82 -20.78 -11.59
CA ARG A 126 32.19 -20.67 -11.05
C ARG A 126 32.66 -19.21 -10.96
N SER A 127 32.35 -18.37 -11.95
CA SER A 127 32.68 -16.95 -11.94
C SER A 127 31.89 -16.18 -10.88
N LEU A 128 30.60 -16.49 -10.69
CA LEU A 128 29.80 -15.90 -9.61
C LEU A 128 30.38 -16.22 -8.23
N LYS A 129 30.74 -17.50 -7.99
CA LYS A 129 31.37 -17.93 -6.74
C LYS A 129 32.68 -17.19 -6.46
N LEU A 130 33.57 -17.07 -7.45
CA LEU A 130 34.83 -16.33 -7.33
C LEU A 130 34.61 -14.84 -7.02
N VAL A 131 33.56 -14.22 -7.56
CA VAL A 131 33.20 -12.82 -7.26
C VAL A 131 32.65 -12.68 -5.84
N LEU A 132 31.80 -13.61 -5.37
CA LEU A 132 31.30 -13.63 -4.00
C LEU A 132 32.45 -13.80 -2.98
N GLU A 133 33.39 -14.70 -3.25
CA GLU A 133 34.62 -14.88 -2.45
C GLU A 133 35.47 -13.60 -2.39
N LYS A 134 35.65 -12.92 -3.53
CA LYS A 134 36.37 -11.63 -3.57
C LYS A 134 35.66 -10.52 -2.80
N LYS A 135 34.33 -10.41 -2.92
CA LYS A 135 33.53 -9.45 -2.15
C LYS A 135 33.61 -9.72 -0.65
N LEU A 136 33.57 -10.99 -0.24
CA LEU A 136 33.75 -11.40 1.15
C LEU A 136 35.14 -11.00 1.66
N ALA A 137 36.21 -11.28 0.91
CA ALA A 137 37.57 -10.88 1.30
C ALA A 137 37.76 -9.35 1.42
N ILE A 138 37.10 -8.57 0.55
CA ILE A 138 37.05 -7.10 0.66
C ILE A 138 36.34 -6.68 1.94
N LEU A 139 35.18 -7.27 2.26
CA LEU A 139 34.41 -6.95 3.47
C LEU A 139 35.09 -7.41 4.76
N GLU A 140 35.82 -8.52 4.76
CA GLU A 140 36.57 -8.97 5.94
C GLU A 140 37.67 -7.96 6.29
N ARG A 141 38.45 -7.50 5.30
CA ARG A 141 39.41 -6.40 5.47
C ARG A 141 38.76 -5.07 5.88
N ALA A 142 37.55 -4.81 5.38
CA ALA A 142 36.77 -3.64 5.79
C ALA A 142 36.35 -3.74 7.27
N ILE A 143 35.88 -4.89 7.72
CA ILE A 143 35.44 -5.15 9.10
C ILE A 143 36.62 -5.15 10.07
N GLU A 144 37.76 -5.73 9.70
CA GLU A 144 39.02 -5.64 10.46
C GLU A 144 39.41 -4.18 10.72
N SER A 145 39.24 -3.32 9.73
CA SER A 145 39.51 -1.88 9.83
C SER A 145 38.40 -1.11 10.58
N ASN A 146 37.17 -1.63 10.62
CA ASN A 146 35.96 -0.94 11.09
C ASN A 146 35.11 -1.83 12.02
N LEU A 147 35.69 -2.33 13.11
CA LEU A 147 35.09 -3.35 13.99
C LEU A 147 33.70 -2.97 14.57
N SER A 148 33.38 -1.68 14.67
CA SER A 148 32.09 -1.17 15.15
C SER A 148 31.01 -1.04 14.05
N SER A 149 31.37 -1.13 12.76
CA SER A 149 30.42 -0.95 11.66
C SER A 149 29.43 -2.10 11.57
N VAL A 150 28.14 -1.80 11.80
CA VAL A 150 27.05 -2.76 11.64
C VAL A 150 26.77 -3.00 10.15
N ASP A 151 26.85 -1.97 9.31
CA ASP A 151 26.51 -2.08 7.88
C ASP A 151 27.48 -2.97 7.08
N LEU A 152 28.78 -2.93 7.38
CA LEU A 152 29.75 -3.85 6.77
C LEU A 152 29.49 -5.31 7.19
N LYS A 153 29.14 -5.55 8.46
CA LYS A 153 28.76 -6.89 8.96
C LYS A 153 27.47 -7.38 8.31
N LEU A 154 26.48 -6.50 8.12
CA LEU A 154 25.24 -6.80 7.40
C LEU A 154 25.49 -7.10 5.92
N ALA A 155 26.38 -6.37 5.25
CA ALA A 155 26.78 -6.66 3.88
C ALA A 155 27.46 -8.04 3.77
N LYS A 156 28.30 -8.40 4.75
CA LYS A 156 28.89 -9.75 4.84
C LYS A 156 27.80 -10.81 5.00
N LEU A 157 26.87 -10.66 5.95
CA LEU A 157 25.77 -11.62 6.17
C LEU A 157 24.88 -11.78 4.93
N LYS A 158 24.58 -10.69 4.21
CA LYS A 158 23.83 -10.75 2.94
C LYS A 158 24.55 -11.58 1.86
N LEU A 159 25.87 -11.43 1.71
CA LEU A 159 26.63 -12.25 0.76
C LEU A 159 26.74 -13.71 1.22
N CYS A 160 26.97 -13.95 2.51
CA CYS A 160 27.04 -15.29 3.07
C CYS A 160 25.75 -16.11 2.89
N ALA A 161 24.59 -15.47 2.74
CA ALA A 161 23.32 -16.15 2.47
C ALA A 161 23.31 -16.95 1.16
N GLU A 162 24.16 -16.61 0.19
CA GLU A 162 24.28 -17.32 -1.09
C GLU A 162 25.01 -18.67 -0.99
N PHE A 163 25.75 -18.93 0.10
CA PHE A 163 26.63 -20.12 0.21
C PHE A 163 26.76 -20.75 1.60
N TRP A 164 26.26 -20.14 2.67
CA TRP A 164 26.19 -20.76 4.00
C TRP A 164 24.85 -21.45 4.22
N GLU A 165 24.87 -22.53 5.00
CA GLU A 165 23.64 -23.13 5.50
C GLU A 165 22.85 -22.13 6.37
N PRO A 166 21.50 -22.10 6.27
CA PRO A 166 20.67 -21.22 7.09
C PRO A 166 20.92 -21.35 8.59
N SER A 167 21.22 -22.56 9.06
CA SER A 167 21.57 -22.88 10.46
C SER A 167 22.81 -22.11 10.96
N THR A 168 23.80 -21.93 10.10
CA THR A 168 25.06 -21.22 10.38
C THR A 168 24.82 -19.72 10.30
N LEU A 169 24.08 -19.26 9.30
CA LEU A 169 23.76 -17.85 9.14
C LEU A 169 22.93 -17.31 10.32
N VAL A 170 21.94 -18.07 10.81
CA VAL A 170 21.18 -17.73 12.03
C VAL A 170 22.08 -17.57 13.25
N LYS A 171 23.13 -18.40 13.42
CA LYS A 171 24.08 -18.26 14.54
C LYS A 171 24.90 -16.97 14.45
N GLU A 172 25.35 -16.59 13.26
CA GLU A 172 26.10 -15.32 13.08
C GLU A 172 25.20 -14.09 13.26
N TRP A 173 23.93 -14.15 12.84
CA TRP A 173 22.94 -13.13 13.18
C TRP A 173 22.73 -13.01 14.69
N GLN A 174 22.58 -14.13 15.41
CA GLN A 174 22.41 -14.15 16.87
C GLN A 174 23.62 -13.54 17.60
N LYS A 175 24.85 -13.81 17.13
CA LYS A 175 26.06 -13.14 17.63
C LYS A 175 26.01 -11.63 17.40
N LEU A 176 25.62 -11.19 16.19
CA LEU A 176 25.56 -9.77 15.85
C LEU A 176 24.51 -9.02 16.68
N ILE A 177 23.36 -9.64 16.92
CA ILE A 177 22.28 -9.14 17.78
C ILE A 177 22.73 -9.07 19.24
N PHE A 178 23.44 -10.09 19.74
CA PHE A 178 23.99 -10.10 21.10
C PHE A 178 25.02 -8.98 21.35
N LEU A 179 25.77 -8.59 20.32
CA LEU A 179 26.73 -7.47 20.39
C LEU A 179 26.08 -6.09 20.27
N HIS A 180 24.86 -5.98 19.74
CA HIS A 180 24.17 -4.71 19.51
C HIS A 180 22.66 -4.80 19.85
N PRO A 181 22.28 -5.21 21.09
CA PRO A 181 20.89 -5.49 21.46
C PRO A 181 19.97 -4.26 21.44
N ASN A 182 20.54 -3.05 21.52
CA ASN A 182 19.84 -1.78 21.44
C ASN A 182 19.59 -1.27 20.01
N ASN A 183 20.11 -1.95 18.97
CA ASN A 183 19.95 -1.53 17.58
C ASN A 183 18.65 -2.09 16.98
N THR A 184 17.60 -1.28 16.95
CA THR A 184 16.26 -1.67 16.48
C THR A 184 16.21 -1.97 14.97
N ALA A 185 16.97 -1.25 14.14
CA ALA A 185 17.07 -1.50 12.71
C ALA A 185 17.78 -2.83 12.39
N LEU A 186 18.72 -3.25 13.25
CA LEU A 186 19.36 -4.57 13.17
C LEU A 186 18.37 -5.68 13.54
N TRP A 187 17.59 -5.50 14.60
CA TRP A 187 16.51 -6.43 14.97
C TRP A 187 15.48 -6.61 13.85
N GLN A 188 15.02 -5.51 13.22
CA GLN A 188 14.09 -5.58 12.08
C GLN A 188 14.68 -6.41 10.93
N LYS A 189 15.95 -6.19 10.56
CA LYS A 189 16.61 -6.98 9.49
C LYS A 189 16.76 -8.46 9.86
N TYR A 190 17.03 -8.77 11.12
CA TYR A 190 17.16 -10.16 11.61
C TYR A 190 15.82 -10.90 11.67
N LEU A 191 14.78 -10.27 12.21
CA LEU A 191 13.42 -10.81 12.24
C LEU A 191 12.93 -11.12 10.83
N LEU A 192 13.10 -10.16 9.92
CA LEU A 192 12.75 -10.28 8.51
C LEU A 192 13.51 -11.40 7.80
N PHE A 193 14.81 -11.58 8.08
CA PHE A 193 15.60 -12.71 7.58
C PHE A 193 15.04 -14.05 8.06
N CYS A 194 14.83 -14.22 9.38
CA CYS A 194 14.27 -15.46 9.94
C CYS A 194 12.85 -15.75 9.42
N GLN A 195 12.02 -14.72 9.28
CA GLN A 195 10.66 -14.80 8.78
C GLN A 195 10.61 -15.16 7.28
N SER A 196 11.62 -14.77 6.49
CA SER A 196 11.71 -15.12 5.05
C SER A 196 12.32 -16.51 4.79
N GLN A 197 12.96 -17.15 5.77
CA GLN A 197 13.74 -18.37 5.57
C GLN A 197 12.89 -19.67 5.70
N PHE A 198 12.16 -20.03 4.64
CA PHE A 198 11.24 -21.19 4.57
C PHE A 198 11.74 -22.47 5.26
N SER A 199 13.01 -22.84 5.06
CA SER A 199 13.60 -24.08 5.58
C SER A 199 13.78 -24.12 7.10
N THR A 200 13.70 -22.98 7.78
CA THR A 200 13.85 -22.87 9.25
C THR A 200 12.70 -22.11 9.90
N PHE A 201 11.66 -21.79 9.12
CA PHE A 201 10.50 -21.01 9.51
C PHE A 201 9.42 -21.91 10.13
N SER A 202 8.83 -21.43 11.22
CA SER A 202 7.56 -21.88 11.78
C SER A 202 6.93 -20.70 12.53
N ILE A 203 5.61 -20.63 12.66
CA ILE A 203 4.93 -19.49 13.29
C ILE A 203 5.32 -19.33 14.77
N SER A 204 5.33 -20.41 15.55
CA SER A 204 5.69 -20.42 16.98
C SER A 204 7.08 -19.82 17.21
N LYS A 205 8.05 -20.22 16.39
CA LYS A 205 9.44 -19.77 16.45
C LYS A 205 9.60 -18.29 16.11
N ILE A 206 8.92 -17.80 15.06
CA ILE A 206 9.00 -16.39 14.69
C ILE A 206 8.24 -15.52 15.69
N HIS A 207 7.07 -15.95 16.16
CA HIS A 207 6.30 -15.28 17.21
C HIS A 207 7.10 -15.14 18.52
N SER A 208 7.72 -16.23 18.99
CA SER A 208 8.64 -16.20 20.13
C SER A 208 9.86 -15.29 19.89
N LEU A 209 10.36 -15.20 18.65
CA LEU A 209 11.47 -14.30 18.31
C LEU A 209 11.08 -12.83 18.37
N TYR A 210 9.85 -12.46 17.97
CA TYR A 210 9.30 -11.11 18.17
C TYR A 210 9.15 -10.81 19.68
N GLY A 211 8.57 -11.72 20.47
CA GLY A 211 8.47 -11.57 21.92
C GLY A 211 9.84 -11.37 22.59
N LYS A 212 10.84 -12.18 22.24
CA LYS A 212 12.22 -12.02 22.72
C LYS A 212 12.83 -10.68 22.32
N CYS A 213 12.58 -10.21 21.09
CA CYS A 213 13.03 -8.90 20.61
C CYS A 213 12.42 -7.76 21.45
N LEU A 214 11.09 -7.75 21.58
CA LEU A 214 10.35 -6.73 22.32
C LEU A 214 10.73 -6.71 23.80
N SER A 215 10.83 -7.88 24.45
CA SER A 215 11.29 -8.02 25.83
C SER A 215 12.73 -7.51 26.02
N THR A 216 13.64 -7.81 25.09
CA THR A 216 15.04 -7.31 25.14
C THR A 216 15.08 -5.79 24.99
N LEU A 217 14.31 -5.22 24.06
CA LEU A 217 14.24 -3.77 23.85
C LEU A 217 13.56 -3.04 25.02
N SER A 218 12.56 -3.65 25.65
CA SER A 218 11.98 -3.17 26.92
C SER A 218 13.04 -3.12 28.02
N ALA A 219 13.86 -4.16 28.18
CA ALA A 219 14.95 -4.17 29.16
C ALA A 219 16.07 -3.14 28.87
N VAL A 220 16.35 -2.85 27.59
CA VAL A 220 17.20 -1.73 27.17
C VAL A 220 16.57 -0.39 27.56
N LYS A 221 15.28 -0.19 27.25
CA LYS A 221 14.54 1.04 27.52
C LYS A 221 14.37 1.34 29.01
N ASP A 222 14.15 0.30 29.82
CA ASP A 222 14.09 0.36 31.28
C ASP A 222 15.45 0.59 31.96
N GLY A 223 16.55 0.67 31.19
CA GLY A 223 17.90 0.81 31.75
C GLY A 223 18.41 -0.44 32.49
N SER A 224 17.73 -1.58 32.37
CA SER A 224 18.15 -2.85 32.98
C SER A 224 19.41 -3.41 32.31
N ILE A 225 19.65 -3.10 31.04
CA ILE A 225 20.88 -3.44 30.30
C ILE A 225 21.83 -2.23 30.31
N LEU A 226 22.63 -2.12 31.37
CA LEU A 226 23.55 -0.98 31.60
C LEU A 226 24.62 -0.80 30.52
N SER A 227 24.97 -1.85 29.78
CA SER A 227 26.04 -1.83 28.76
C SER A 227 25.59 -1.23 27.42
N HIS A 228 24.29 -1.13 27.16
CA HIS A 228 23.75 -0.73 25.86
C HIS A 228 22.53 0.20 26.08
N PRO A 229 22.73 1.52 26.22
CA PRO A 229 21.63 2.46 26.43
C PRO A 229 20.67 2.50 25.23
N ALA A 230 19.42 2.84 25.48
CA ALA A 230 18.41 3.03 24.44
C ALA A 230 18.83 4.10 23.43
N LEU A 231 18.59 3.84 22.15
CA LEU A 231 18.86 4.78 21.06
C LEU A 231 17.65 5.70 20.82
N PRO A 232 17.81 6.89 20.23
CA PRO A 232 16.69 7.70 19.76
C PRO A 232 15.76 6.90 18.84
N GLY A 233 14.44 7.02 19.00
CA GLY A 233 13.48 6.26 18.20
C GLY A 233 13.22 4.81 18.67
N THR A 234 13.74 4.40 19.83
CA THR A 234 13.58 3.01 20.32
C THR A 234 12.11 2.66 20.58
N GLU A 235 11.31 3.56 21.16
CA GLU A 235 9.90 3.30 21.49
C GLU A 235 9.03 3.17 20.24
N GLU A 236 9.23 4.07 19.27
CA GLU A 236 8.60 4.09 17.96
C GLU A 236 8.92 2.81 17.18
N ALA A 237 10.18 2.35 17.25
CA ALA A 237 10.60 1.12 16.60
C ALA A 237 10.07 -0.14 17.31
N MET A 238 9.95 -0.15 18.64
CA MET A 238 9.27 -1.20 19.39
C MET A 238 7.78 -1.29 19.02
N PHE A 239 7.10 -0.15 18.90
CA PHE A 239 5.71 -0.10 18.45
C PHE A 239 5.56 -0.61 17.01
N ALA A 240 6.47 -0.22 16.09
CA ALA A 240 6.47 -0.75 14.73
C ALA A 240 6.73 -2.28 14.67
N LEU A 241 7.60 -2.81 15.54
CA LEU A 241 7.86 -4.25 15.66
C LEU A 241 6.65 -5.02 16.21
N PHE A 242 5.95 -4.45 17.20
CA PHE A 242 4.68 -4.99 17.71
C PHE A 242 3.61 -5.06 16.60
N LEU A 243 3.47 -4.01 15.80
CA LEU A 243 2.54 -4.01 14.65
C LEU A 243 2.92 -5.05 13.58
N GLN A 244 4.22 -5.25 13.32
CA GLN A 244 4.70 -6.31 12.43
C GLN A 244 4.31 -7.71 12.95
N GLN A 245 4.44 -7.96 14.26
CA GLN A 245 4.01 -9.21 14.89
C GLN A 245 2.49 -9.43 14.78
N CYS A 246 1.68 -8.40 15.04
CA CYS A 246 0.23 -8.48 14.86
C CYS A 246 -0.18 -8.79 13.41
N HIS A 247 0.49 -8.17 12.43
CA HIS A 247 0.25 -8.46 11.02
C HIS A 247 0.76 -9.84 10.58
N LEU A 248 1.88 -10.33 11.10
CA LEU A 248 2.36 -11.70 10.91
C LEU A 248 1.31 -12.72 11.34
N LEU A 249 0.81 -12.61 12.58
CA LEU A 249 -0.20 -13.51 13.12
C LEU A 249 -1.50 -13.46 12.32
N ARG A 250 -1.97 -12.26 11.93
CA ARG A 250 -3.11 -12.10 11.01
C ARG A 250 -2.89 -12.84 9.69
N GLN A 251 -1.74 -12.63 9.04
CA GLN A 251 -1.43 -13.23 7.74
C GLN A 251 -1.27 -14.76 7.82
N ALA A 252 -0.88 -15.29 8.98
CA ALA A 252 -0.83 -16.72 9.26
C ALA A 252 -2.20 -17.34 9.64
N GLY A 253 -3.22 -16.51 9.86
CA GLY A 253 -4.58 -16.90 10.25
C GLY A 253 -4.83 -16.98 11.76
N HIS A 254 -3.78 -16.79 12.59
CA HIS A 254 -3.81 -16.71 14.06
C HIS A 254 -4.36 -15.35 14.54
N SER A 255 -5.53 -14.96 14.02
CA SER A 255 -6.18 -13.67 14.29
C SER A 255 -6.52 -13.48 15.76
N GLU A 256 -6.86 -14.56 16.46
CA GLU A 256 -7.20 -14.62 17.88
C GLU A 256 -6.02 -14.13 18.74
N LYS A 257 -4.80 -14.56 18.41
CA LYS A 257 -3.55 -14.14 19.06
C LYS A 257 -3.23 -12.68 18.71
N ALA A 258 -3.43 -12.28 17.46
CA ALA A 258 -3.21 -10.90 17.03
C ALA A 258 -4.16 -9.89 17.72
N ILE A 259 -5.43 -10.24 17.89
CA ILE A 259 -6.40 -9.44 18.65
C ILE A 259 -6.05 -9.44 20.13
N SER A 260 -5.71 -10.60 20.69
CA SER A 260 -5.28 -10.71 22.09
C SER A 260 -4.09 -9.79 22.40
N LEU A 261 -3.10 -9.68 21.50
CA LEU A 261 -2.00 -8.72 21.61
C LEU A 261 -2.50 -7.26 21.67
N PHE A 262 -3.44 -6.86 20.82
CA PHE A 262 -4.02 -5.51 20.86
C PHE A 262 -4.85 -5.27 22.13
N GLN A 263 -5.70 -6.22 22.54
CA GLN A 263 -6.49 -6.13 23.76
C GLN A 263 -5.57 -5.94 24.97
N ALA A 264 -4.57 -6.82 25.11
CA ALA A 264 -3.59 -6.77 26.17
C ALA A 264 -2.80 -5.45 26.16
N MET A 265 -2.36 -4.97 25.00
CA MET A 265 -1.65 -3.69 24.91
C MET A 265 -2.53 -2.49 25.27
N VAL A 266 -3.82 -2.48 24.92
CA VAL A 266 -4.76 -1.43 25.35
C VAL A 266 -4.96 -1.47 26.87
N ASP A 267 -5.23 -2.64 27.44
CA ASP A 267 -5.38 -2.80 28.89
C ASP A 267 -4.09 -2.43 29.65
N PHE A 268 -2.95 -2.98 29.23
CA PHE A 268 -1.62 -2.71 29.80
C PHE A 268 -1.19 -1.24 29.70
N THR A 269 -1.61 -0.52 28.65
CA THR A 269 -1.25 0.89 28.45
C THR A 269 -2.16 1.83 29.25
N PHE A 270 -3.49 1.73 29.07
CA PHE A 270 -4.43 2.74 29.56
C PHE A 270 -5.02 2.44 30.94
N PHE A 271 -5.21 1.16 31.27
CA PHE A 271 -5.92 0.74 32.48
C PHE A 271 -4.96 0.27 33.59
N LYS A 272 -3.77 0.86 33.65
CA LYS A 272 -2.67 0.49 34.56
C LYS A 272 -2.89 0.95 36.01
N PRO A 273 -2.72 0.08 37.02
CA PRO A 273 -2.68 0.47 38.44
C PRO A 273 -1.60 1.52 38.72
N ASP A 274 -1.91 2.52 39.55
CA ASP A 274 -0.96 3.60 39.86
C ASP A 274 0.27 3.10 40.62
N SER A 275 0.12 2.05 41.43
CA SER A 275 1.17 1.38 42.22
C SER A 275 2.27 0.74 41.36
N LEU A 276 2.01 0.47 40.08
CA LEU A 276 2.95 -0.23 39.19
C LEU A 276 3.71 0.70 38.23
N LYS A 277 3.44 2.02 38.26
CA LYS A 277 3.97 2.99 37.28
C LYS A 277 5.50 3.01 37.22
N ASP A 278 6.15 3.02 38.38
CA ASP A 278 7.62 3.15 38.50
C ASP A 278 8.39 1.81 38.39
N MET A 279 7.67 0.70 38.30
CA MET A 279 8.25 -0.65 38.17
C MET A 279 8.80 -0.90 36.75
N PRO A 280 9.91 -1.64 36.55
CA PRO A 280 10.35 -2.06 35.21
C PRO A 280 9.28 -2.88 34.46
N THR A 281 9.32 -2.87 33.13
CA THR A 281 8.28 -3.43 32.26
C THR A 281 8.04 -4.91 32.57
N LYS A 282 9.11 -5.69 32.81
CA LYS A 282 9.01 -7.10 33.20
C LYS A 282 8.14 -7.31 34.44
N GLY A 283 8.34 -6.50 35.49
CA GLY A 283 7.51 -6.59 36.69
C GLY A 283 6.07 -6.18 36.42
N GLN A 284 5.84 -5.12 35.62
CA GLN A 284 4.48 -4.73 35.21
C GLN A 284 3.75 -5.87 34.46
N VAL A 285 4.48 -6.67 33.67
CA VAL A 285 3.96 -7.84 32.94
C VAL A 285 3.64 -8.99 33.90
N GLU A 286 4.50 -9.28 34.88
CA GLU A 286 4.27 -10.29 35.93
C GLU A 286 3.01 -9.98 36.78
N PHE A 287 2.70 -8.70 37.04
CA PHE A 287 1.45 -8.29 37.71
C PHE A 287 0.21 -8.24 36.79
N PHE A 288 0.38 -8.35 35.48
CA PHE A 288 -0.70 -8.36 34.50
C PHE A 288 -1.22 -9.78 34.20
N GLU A 289 -0.34 -10.79 34.30
CA GLU A 289 -0.67 -12.21 34.09
C GLU A 289 -1.91 -12.68 34.88
N PRO A 290 -2.04 -12.45 36.20
CA PRO A 290 -3.23 -12.86 36.95
C PRO A 290 -4.53 -12.19 36.51
N PHE A 291 -4.47 -10.99 35.90
CA PHE A 291 -5.64 -10.37 35.29
C PHE A 291 -6.02 -11.06 33.99
N TRP A 292 -5.04 -11.40 33.15
CA TRP A 292 -5.29 -12.10 31.88
C TRP A 292 -6.00 -13.43 32.11
N ASP A 293 -5.54 -14.19 33.11
CA ASP A 293 -6.04 -15.54 33.42
C ASP A 293 -7.33 -15.54 34.26
N SER A 294 -7.72 -14.39 34.84
CA SER A 294 -8.96 -14.27 35.63
C SER A 294 -10.26 -14.46 34.83
N GLY A 295 -10.18 -14.41 33.49
CA GLY A 295 -11.34 -14.45 32.61
C GLY A 295 -12.26 -13.23 32.75
N GLU A 296 -11.75 -12.09 33.21
CA GLU A 296 -12.47 -10.80 33.16
C GLU A 296 -12.61 -10.29 31.70
N PRO A 297 -13.62 -9.46 31.39
CA PRO A 297 -13.77 -8.86 30.06
C PRO A 297 -12.62 -7.89 29.73
N ARG A 298 -11.95 -8.17 28.61
CA ARG A 298 -10.79 -7.43 28.08
C ARG A 298 -11.22 -6.36 27.07
N ALA A 299 -10.33 -5.47 26.67
CA ALA A 299 -10.66 -4.36 25.77
C ALA A 299 -11.48 -4.79 24.52
N GLY A 300 -12.64 -4.16 24.30
CA GLY A 300 -13.58 -4.50 23.22
C GLY A 300 -14.66 -5.54 23.57
N GLU A 301 -14.58 -6.21 24.72
CA GLU A 301 -15.62 -7.11 25.21
C GLU A 301 -16.71 -6.36 26.00
N LYS A 302 -17.93 -6.92 26.06
CA LYS A 302 -19.06 -6.35 26.81
C LYS A 302 -18.68 -6.29 28.29
N GLY A 303 -18.75 -5.09 28.89
CA GLY A 303 -18.47 -4.87 30.31
C GLY A 303 -16.98 -4.66 30.68
N ALA A 304 -16.06 -4.56 29.72
CA ALA A 304 -14.64 -4.33 29.99
C ALA A 304 -14.36 -3.06 30.82
N ARG A 305 -13.53 -3.20 31.86
CA ARG A 305 -13.10 -2.10 32.77
C ARG A 305 -11.59 -1.99 32.94
N GLY A 306 -10.84 -2.97 32.43
CA GLY A 306 -9.39 -3.07 32.52
C GLY A 306 -8.83 -3.42 33.91
N TRP A 307 -7.57 -3.83 33.92
CA TRP A 307 -6.92 -4.48 35.06
C TRP A 307 -6.78 -3.64 36.34
N LYS A 308 -6.71 -2.30 36.27
CA LYS A 308 -6.81 -1.44 37.46
C LYS A 308 -8.13 -1.60 38.21
N ALA A 309 -9.25 -1.72 37.51
CA ALA A 309 -10.55 -1.91 38.14
C ALA A 309 -10.63 -3.28 38.82
N TRP A 310 -10.12 -4.32 38.14
CA TRP A 310 -10.02 -5.67 38.69
C TRP A 310 -9.10 -5.75 39.92
N MET A 311 -7.91 -5.15 39.87
CA MET A 311 -6.96 -5.17 40.99
C MET A 311 -7.57 -4.53 42.24
N HIS A 312 -8.21 -3.37 42.10
CA HIS A 312 -8.95 -2.73 43.20
C HIS A 312 -10.17 -3.52 43.69
N GLN A 313 -10.74 -4.40 42.87
CA GLN A 313 -11.82 -5.30 43.28
C GLN A 313 -11.27 -6.49 44.09
N GLN A 314 -10.14 -7.06 43.68
CA GLN A 314 -9.44 -8.13 44.41
C GLN A 314 -8.95 -7.63 45.77
N GLU A 315 -8.36 -6.43 45.84
CA GLU A 315 -7.96 -5.76 47.10
C GLU A 315 -9.13 -5.59 48.08
N ARG A 316 -10.37 -5.49 47.59
CA ARG A 316 -11.59 -5.31 48.40
C ARG A 316 -12.29 -6.63 48.74
N GLY A 317 -11.80 -7.77 48.25
CA GLY A 317 -12.43 -9.09 48.47
C GLY A 317 -13.83 -9.22 47.86
N GLY A 318 -14.13 -8.46 46.80
CA GLY A 318 -15.48 -8.36 46.24
C GLY A 318 -15.74 -9.29 45.06
N TRP A 319 -16.74 -10.17 45.19
CA TRP A 319 -17.33 -10.87 44.04
C TRP A 319 -18.17 -9.88 43.22
N VAL A 320 -17.90 -9.77 41.91
CA VAL A 320 -18.84 -9.12 40.99
C VAL A 320 -19.95 -10.11 40.66
N VAL A 321 -21.17 -9.80 41.09
CA VAL A 321 -22.37 -10.36 40.49
C VAL A 321 -22.51 -9.71 39.13
N ILE A 322 -22.20 -10.47 38.07
CA ILE A 322 -22.68 -10.15 36.73
C ILE A 322 -24.19 -10.46 36.78
N ASN A 323 -25.03 -9.42 36.72
CA ASN A 323 -26.45 -9.65 36.53
C ASN A 323 -26.64 -10.35 35.18
N PRO A 324 -27.39 -11.46 35.10
CA PRO A 324 -27.82 -11.98 33.81
C PRO A 324 -28.75 -10.94 33.16
N ASP A 325 -28.43 -10.51 31.94
CA ASP A 325 -29.35 -9.74 31.11
C ASP A 325 -30.40 -10.71 30.53
N GLU A 326 -31.69 -10.38 30.61
CA GLU A 326 -32.81 -11.21 30.13
C GLU A 326 -33.02 -11.13 28.59
N ASP A 327 -32.01 -10.68 27.83
CA ASP A 327 -32.14 -10.23 26.42
C ASP A 327 -31.10 -10.87 25.45
N ASP A 328 -30.37 -11.92 25.86
CA ASP A 328 -29.44 -12.67 24.97
C ASP A 328 -30.05 -13.99 24.40
N ASP A 329 -31.39 -14.10 24.36
CA ASP A 329 -32.13 -15.06 23.51
C ASP A 329 -32.08 -14.63 22.03
N GLU A 330 -30.87 -14.48 21.50
CA GLU A 330 -30.67 -14.36 20.05
C GLU A 330 -30.31 -15.72 19.46
N PRO A 331 -30.93 -16.12 18.33
CA PRO A 331 -30.59 -17.38 17.69
C PRO A 331 -29.12 -17.33 17.26
N GLU A 332 -28.36 -18.32 17.72
CA GLU A 332 -27.11 -18.69 17.06
C GLU A 332 -27.44 -18.87 15.57
N GLU A 333 -26.70 -18.20 14.68
CA GLU A 333 -26.84 -18.42 13.23
C GLU A 333 -26.27 -19.81 12.92
N ASP A 334 -27.09 -20.84 13.17
CA ASP A 334 -26.96 -22.20 12.69
C ASP A 334 -26.79 -22.16 11.18
N ASP A 335 -25.52 -22.25 10.79
CA ASP A 335 -25.02 -22.26 9.42
C ASP A 335 -23.63 -22.93 9.48
N GLN A 336 -23.55 -24.06 10.19
CA GLN A 336 -22.47 -25.06 10.02
C GLN A 336 -22.70 -25.93 8.77
N GLU A 337 -23.91 -25.92 8.18
CA GLU A 337 -24.19 -26.69 6.97
C GLU A 337 -23.35 -26.22 5.76
N ILE A 338 -22.67 -27.20 5.17
CA ILE A 338 -22.11 -27.09 3.82
C ILE A 338 -23.28 -26.87 2.85
N LYS A 339 -23.47 -25.62 2.43
CA LYS A 339 -24.64 -25.17 1.65
C LYS A 339 -24.84 -25.90 0.32
N ASP A 340 -23.79 -26.53 -0.21
CA ASP A 340 -23.83 -27.35 -1.41
C ASP A 340 -22.75 -28.45 -1.35
N LYS A 341 -23.15 -29.66 -0.93
CA LYS A 341 -22.28 -30.86 -0.89
C LYS A 341 -21.96 -31.41 -2.29
N THR A 342 -22.52 -30.86 -3.38
CA THR A 342 -22.23 -31.30 -4.76
C THR A 342 -20.99 -30.64 -5.37
N LEU A 343 -20.45 -29.62 -4.72
CA LEU A 343 -19.23 -28.93 -5.16
C LEU A 343 -17.97 -29.80 -4.94
N PRO A 344 -16.88 -29.58 -5.71
CA PRO A 344 -15.61 -30.25 -5.45
C PRO A 344 -15.08 -30.01 -4.03
N ARG A 345 -14.50 -31.03 -3.38
CA ARG A 345 -13.95 -30.99 -2.01
C ARG A 345 -13.14 -29.71 -1.70
N TRP A 346 -12.28 -29.29 -2.63
CA TRP A 346 -11.45 -28.09 -2.48
C TRP A 346 -12.25 -26.77 -2.43
N GLN A 347 -13.39 -26.68 -3.12
CA GLN A 347 -14.26 -25.50 -3.08
C GLN A 347 -15.03 -25.43 -1.76
N ILE A 348 -15.53 -26.57 -1.30
CA ILE A 348 -16.22 -26.70 -0.01
C ILE A 348 -15.27 -26.31 1.11
N TRP A 349 -14.05 -26.87 1.13
CA TRP A 349 -13.02 -26.53 2.10
C TRP A 349 -12.66 -25.05 2.06
N LEU A 350 -12.34 -24.48 0.90
CA LEU A 350 -12.02 -23.04 0.78
C LEU A 350 -13.16 -22.13 1.26
N ALA A 351 -14.41 -22.50 0.99
CA ALA A 351 -15.57 -21.73 1.43
C ALA A 351 -15.74 -21.80 2.95
N ALA A 352 -15.62 -22.99 3.54
CA ALA A 352 -15.72 -23.21 4.97
C ALA A 352 -14.55 -22.56 5.74
N GLU A 353 -13.31 -22.74 5.28
CA GLU A 353 -12.10 -22.14 5.86
C GLU A 353 -12.19 -20.59 5.87
N ARG A 354 -12.55 -19.98 4.72
CA ARG A 354 -12.77 -18.52 4.64
C ARG A 354 -13.95 -18.06 5.50
N SER A 355 -14.99 -18.88 5.68
CA SER A 355 -16.14 -18.57 6.55
C SER A 355 -15.77 -18.62 8.03
N ARG A 356 -15.04 -19.66 8.47
CA ARG A 356 -14.52 -19.80 9.84
C ARG A 356 -13.55 -18.67 10.17
N ASP A 357 -12.69 -18.25 9.24
CA ASP A 357 -11.79 -17.10 9.45
C ASP A 357 -12.55 -15.78 9.64
N GLN A 358 -13.66 -15.59 8.92
CA GLN A 358 -14.54 -14.41 9.07
C GLN A 358 -15.38 -14.41 10.36
N ARG A 359 -15.63 -15.57 10.97
CA ARG A 359 -16.43 -15.72 12.21
C ARG A 359 -15.54 -15.78 13.46
N HIS A 360 -14.50 -16.61 13.45
CA HIS A 360 -13.79 -17.07 14.65
C HIS A 360 -12.49 -16.28 14.93
N TRP A 361 -12.32 -15.09 14.36
CA TRP A 361 -11.11 -14.27 14.52
C TRP A 361 -10.90 -13.70 15.94
N ARG A 362 -11.90 -13.78 16.82
CA ARG A 362 -11.83 -13.39 18.23
C ARG A 362 -11.39 -14.59 19.09
N PRO A 363 -10.55 -14.39 20.13
CA PRO A 363 -10.21 -15.46 21.07
C PRO A 363 -11.48 -16.01 21.71
N TRP A 364 -11.57 -17.34 21.81
CA TRP A 364 -12.68 -18.00 22.47
C TRP A 364 -12.48 -17.96 23.99
N ARG A 365 -13.58 -17.84 24.74
CA ARG A 365 -13.63 -17.98 26.19
C ARG A 365 -14.93 -18.63 26.63
N PRO A 366 -14.95 -19.33 27.77
CA PRO A 366 -16.16 -19.93 28.32
C PRO A 366 -17.16 -18.84 28.73
N ASP A 367 -18.39 -18.96 28.23
CA ASP A 367 -19.50 -18.13 28.68
C ASP A 367 -20.01 -18.60 30.06
N LYS A 368 -19.69 -17.79 31.08
CA LYS A 368 -20.12 -17.98 32.48
C LYS A 368 -21.65 -17.98 32.64
N THR A 369 -22.41 -17.36 31.73
CA THR A 369 -23.89 -17.35 31.76
C THR A 369 -24.46 -18.68 31.24
N LYS A 370 -23.87 -19.23 30.16
CA LYS A 370 -24.18 -20.55 29.61
C LYS A 370 -23.56 -21.72 30.41
N LYS A 371 -22.84 -21.44 31.50
CA LYS A 371 -22.09 -22.41 32.35
C LYS A 371 -21.01 -23.19 31.61
N GLN A 372 -20.46 -22.62 30.54
CA GLN A 372 -19.34 -23.23 29.84
C GLN A 372 -18.06 -23.21 30.70
N THR A 373 -17.19 -24.15 30.41
CA THR A 373 -15.85 -24.35 30.97
C THR A 373 -14.83 -24.36 29.84
N GLU A 374 -13.53 -24.31 30.15
CA GLU A 374 -12.48 -24.32 29.11
C GLU A 374 -12.46 -25.63 28.30
N GLU A 375 -13.07 -26.71 28.81
CA GLU A 375 -13.21 -28.00 28.13
C GLU A 375 -14.28 -27.97 27.01
N ASP A 376 -15.21 -27.01 27.03
CA ASP A 376 -16.29 -26.86 26.02
C ASP A 376 -15.83 -26.16 24.73
N CYS A 377 -14.52 -25.97 24.54
CA CYS A 377 -13.96 -25.33 23.36
C CYS A 377 -13.64 -26.35 22.27
N GLU A 378 -14.48 -26.39 21.23
CA GLU A 378 -14.30 -27.23 20.03
C GLU A 378 -12.92 -27.10 19.36
N ASP A 379 -12.28 -25.93 19.50
CA ASP A 379 -11.07 -25.54 18.78
C ASP A 379 -10.07 -24.87 19.75
N PRO A 380 -9.24 -25.66 20.46
CA PRO A 380 -8.38 -25.17 21.55
C PRO A 380 -7.38 -24.07 21.13
N GLU A 381 -6.98 -23.99 19.86
CA GLU A 381 -6.10 -22.92 19.37
C GLU A 381 -6.74 -21.52 19.42
N ARG A 382 -8.07 -21.45 19.62
CA ARG A 382 -8.78 -20.19 19.88
C ARG A 382 -8.61 -19.68 21.31
N GLN A 383 -8.16 -20.52 22.24
CA GLN A 383 -7.83 -20.11 23.61
C GLN A 383 -6.42 -19.49 23.60
N VAL A 384 -6.33 -18.21 23.96
CA VAL A 384 -5.05 -17.48 23.95
C VAL A 384 -4.55 -17.29 25.38
N LEU A 385 -3.51 -18.05 25.72
CA LEU A 385 -2.88 -18.07 27.04
C LEU A 385 -1.99 -16.83 27.23
N PHE A 386 -1.56 -16.57 28.46
CA PHE A 386 -0.66 -15.43 28.72
C PHE A 386 0.71 -15.59 28.05
N ASP A 387 1.23 -16.82 27.96
CA ASP A 387 2.49 -17.13 27.26
C ASP A 387 2.49 -16.70 25.78
N ASP A 388 1.33 -16.67 25.13
CA ASP A 388 1.20 -16.19 23.75
C ASP A 388 1.41 -14.69 23.61
N ILE A 389 1.27 -13.91 24.69
CA ILE A 389 1.25 -12.44 24.62
C ILE A 389 2.29 -11.74 25.52
N GLY A 390 2.62 -12.30 26.69
CA GLY A 390 3.29 -11.57 27.78
C GLY A 390 4.66 -11.00 27.40
N GLN A 391 5.46 -11.75 26.67
CA GLN A 391 6.79 -11.29 26.19
C GLN A 391 6.71 -10.13 25.18
N SER A 392 5.55 -9.93 24.56
CA SER A 392 5.31 -8.93 23.51
C SER A 392 4.75 -7.61 24.06
N LEU A 393 4.44 -7.56 25.36
CA LEU A 393 3.94 -6.35 26.01
C LEU A 393 5.06 -5.32 26.21
N VAL A 394 4.81 -4.08 25.78
CA VAL A 394 5.79 -2.98 25.81
C VAL A 394 5.20 -1.74 26.47
N ARG A 395 6.01 -0.99 27.23
CA ARG A 395 5.55 0.26 27.84
C ARG A 395 5.61 1.41 26.83
N LEU A 396 4.45 1.88 26.37
CA LEU A 396 4.31 3.14 25.64
C LEU A 396 4.19 4.31 26.63
N SER A 397 5.15 5.23 26.57
CA SER A 397 5.25 6.42 27.41
C SER A 397 4.83 7.69 26.67
N SER A 398 4.97 7.72 25.34
CA SER A 398 4.57 8.87 24.52
C SER A 398 3.05 8.91 24.29
N PRO A 399 2.35 10.01 24.62
CA PRO A 399 0.91 10.16 24.33
C PRO A 399 0.57 9.97 22.85
N ASP A 400 1.44 10.44 21.95
CA ASP A 400 1.28 10.27 20.50
C ASP A 400 1.27 8.78 20.11
N LEU A 401 2.14 7.97 20.72
CA LEU A 401 2.19 6.52 20.46
C LEU A 401 1.03 5.77 21.13
N GLN A 402 0.54 6.26 22.27
CA GLN A 402 -0.67 5.73 22.90
C GLN A 402 -1.90 5.98 22.01
N PHE A 403 -2.05 7.19 21.43
CA PHE A 403 -3.11 7.46 20.46
C PHE A 403 -2.94 6.63 19.18
N GLN A 404 -1.71 6.53 18.65
CA GLN A 404 -1.41 5.69 17.48
C GLN A 404 -1.70 4.19 17.72
N LEU A 405 -1.52 3.65 18.93
CA LEU A 405 -1.94 2.29 19.27
C LEU A 405 -3.44 2.09 19.04
N VAL A 406 -4.27 3.04 19.50
CA VAL A 406 -5.73 3.00 19.28
C VAL A 406 -6.06 3.17 17.80
N GLN A 407 -5.42 4.10 17.09
CA GLN A 407 -5.64 4.26 15.65
C GLN A 407 -5.23 3.02 14.85
N ALA A 408 -4.12 2.37 15.20
CA ALA A 408 -3.62 1.16 14.55
C ALA A 408 -4.54 -0.04 14.83
N PHE A 409 -5.03 -0.20 16.07
CA PHE A 409 -6.01 -1.24 16.40
C PHE A 409 -7.32 -1.04 15.63
N LEU A 410 -7.84 0.18 15.59
CA LEU A 410 -9.02 0.52 14.77
C LEU A 410 -8.78 0.19 13.28
N GLN A 411 -7.63 0.54 12.71
CA GLN A 411 -7.30 0.21 11.32
C GLN A 411 -7.20 -1.31 11.08
N PHE A 412 -6.64 -2.04 12.03
CA PHE A 412 -6.53 -3.50 12.00
C PHE A 412 -7.91 -4.19 12.01
N LEU A 413 -8.88 -3.63 12.75
CA LEU A 413 -10.28 -4.05 12.75
C LEU A 413 -11.04 -3.65 11.46
N GLY A 414 -10.51 -2.70 10.69
CA GLY A 414 -11.08 -2.21 9.41
C GLY A 414 -11.62 -0.77 9.43
N VAL A 415 -11.51 -0.06 10.56
CA VAL A 415 -11.96 1.32 10.74
C VAL A 415 -10.95 2.32 10.14
N PRO A 416 -11.38 3.31 9.32
CA PRO A 416 -10.50 4.35 8.81
C PRO A 416 -10.09 5.35 9.92
N SER A 417 -8.91 5.12 10.51
CA SER A 417 -8.36 5.93 11.61
C SER A 417 -7.36 7.02 11.19
N GLY A 418 -6.90 6.99 9.93
CA GLY A 418 -5.84 7.86 9.40
C GLY A 418 -4.41 7.41 9.74
N PHE A 419 -4.23 6.31 10.48
CA PHE A 419 -2.91 5.75 10.73
C PHE A 419 -2.29 5.20 9.43
N THR A 420 -0.97 5.33 9.32
CA THR A 420 -0.17 4.75 8.23
C THR A 420 1.09 4.16 8.86
N PRO A 421 1.26 2.82 8.86
CA PRO A 421 2.45 2.20 9.44
C PRO A 421 3.69 2.54 8.59
N PRO A 422 4.91 2.46 9.16
CA PRO A 422 6.15 2.61 8.40
C PRO A 422 6.18 1.70 7.17
N ALA A 423 6.77 2.16 6.06
CA ALA A 423 6.77 1.41 4.79
C ALA A 423 7.32 -0.03 4.91
N SER A 424 8.29 -0.25 5.81
CA SER A 424 8.84 -1.58 6.14
C SER A 424 7.84 -2.52 6.84
N CYS A 425 6.83 -1.99 7.52
CA CYS A 425 5.71 -2.77 8.06
C CYS A 425 4.58 -2.88 7.02
N LEU A 426 4.30 -1.80 6.29
CA LEU A 426 3.23 -1.73 5.29
C LEU A 426 3.41 -2.79 4.20
N TYR A 427 4.57 -2.84 3.54
CA TYR A 427 4.78 -3.74 2.40
C TYR A 427 4.74 -5.23 2.78
N LEU A 428 5.15 -5.58 4.01
CA LEU A 428 5.00 -6.94 4.56
C LEU A 428 3.52 -7.27 4.80
N ALA A 429 2.75 -6.33 5.34
CA ALA A 429 1.33 -6.51 5.64
C ALA A 429 0.42 -6.51 4.39
N MET A 430 0.90 -6.02 3.24
CA MET A 430 0.13 -5.87 2.00
C MET A 430 -0.19 -7.22 1.34
N ASP A 431 -1.45 -7.62 1.40
CA ASP A 431 -2.00 -8.85 0.80
C ASP A 431 -3.30 -8.63 -0.01
N GLU A 432 -3.78 -7.38 -0.11
CA GLU A 432 -5.07 -7.00 -0.71
C GLU A 432 -4.90 -6.06 -1.91
N ASN A 433 -5.66 -6.29 -2.99
CA ASN A 433 -5.63 -5.46 -4.20
C ASN A 433 -6.51 -4.19 -4.14
N SER A 434 -7.00 -3.80 -2.96
CA SER A 434 -7.93 -2.68 -2.76
C SER A 434 -7.38 -1.31 -3.17
N LEU A 435 -6.04 -1.14 -3.19
CA LEU A 435 -5.40 0.08 -3.71
C LEU A 435 -5.70 0.39 -5.19
N PHE A 436 -6.18 -0.60 -5.96
CA PHE A 436 -6.55 -0.45 -7.36
C PHE A 436 -8.06 -0.24 -7.59
N ASP A 437 -8.89 -0.31 -6.54
CA ASP A 437 -10.35 -0.20 -6.67
C ASP A 437 -10.75 1.22 -7.12
N ASN A 438 -11.37 1.30 -8.29
CA ASN A 438 -11.74 2.55 -8.96
C ASN A 438 -13.25 2.86 -8.90
N GLY A 439 -14.06 2.02 -8.26
CA GLY A 439 -15.52 1.94 -8.46
C GLY A 439 -16.37 3.20 -8.16
N LEU A 440 -15.80 4.20 -7.47
CA LEU A 440 -16.42 5.52 -7.24
C LEU A 440 -15.64 6.68 -7.84
N TYR A 441 -14.36 6.48 -8.16
CA TYR A 441 -13.42 7.56 -8.48
C TYR A 441 -13.68 8.20 -9.87
N ASP A 442 -14.48 7.55 -10.71
CA ASP A 442 -14.88 8.06 -12.05
C ASP A 442 -16.24 8.76 -12.08
N GLU A 443 -17.10 8.54 -11.08
CA GLU A 443 -18.40 9.21 -11.00
C GLU A 443 -18.27 10.60 -10.37
N LYS A 444 -17.54 10.73 -9.26
CA LYS A 444 -17.50 11.95 -8.42
C LYS A 444 -16.06 12.40 -8.10
N PRO A 445 -15.30 12.94 -9.06
CA PRO A 445 -13.87 13.27 -8.88
C PRO A 445 -13.57 14.38 -7.85
N LEU A 446 -14.53 15.21 -7.48
CA LEU A 446 -14.40 16.23 -6.43
C LEU A 446 -14.81 15.65 -5.07
N THR A 447 -16.01 15.06 -4.96
CA THR A 447 -16.56 14.58 -3.67
C THR A 447 -16.22 13.13 -3.33
N PHE A 448 -15.25 12.53 -4.03
CA PHE A 448 -14.84 11.14 -3.84
C PHE A 448 -14.44 10.86 -2.38
N PHE A 449 -15.26 10.06 -1.71
CA PHE A 449 -14.95 9.46 -0.42
C PHE A 449 -13.77 8.48 -0.59
N ASN A 450 -12.56 8.94 -0.28
CA ASN A 450 -11.34 8.14 -0.34
C ASN A 450 -11.02 7.54 1.05
N PRO A 451 -11.50 6.33 1.40
CA PRO A 451 -10.90 5.61 2.50
C PRO A 451 -9.44 5.33 2.13
N LEU A 452 -8.52 5.61 3.06
CA LEU A 452 -7.10 5.32 2.88
C LEU A 452 -6.91 3.79 2.93
N PHE A 453 -6.89 3.16 1.75
CA PHE A 453 -6.57 1.75 1.60
C PHE A 453 -5.06 1.55 1.73
N SER A 454 -4.63 0.85 2.78
CA SER A 454 -3.23 0.46 2.98
C SER A 454 -2.79 -0.69 2.08
N GLY A 455 -3.73 -1.38 1.41
CA GLY A 455 -3.46 -2.64 0.69
C GLY A 455 -3.20 -3.84 1.63
N ALA A 456 -3.35 -3.65 2.94
CA ALA A 456 -3.33 -4.71 3.94
C ALA A 456 -4.77 -5.05 4.37
N SER A 457 -5.13 -6.33 4.32
CA SER A 457 -6.45 -6.80 4.76
C SER A 457 -6.65 -6.57 6.25
N CYS A 458 -7.88 -6.28 6.68
CA CYS A 458 -8.24 -6.25 8.10
C CYS A 458 -8.36 -7.67 8.68
N VAL A 459 -8.55 -7.77 10.00
CA VAL A 459 -8.74 -9.05 10.69
C VAL A 459 -9.95 -9.83 10.13
N GLY A 460 -9.84 -11.16 10.09
CA GLY A 460 -10.88 -12.06 9.58
C GLY A 460 -11.14 -11.95 8.08
N ARG A 461 -10.16 -11.50 7.27
CA ARG A 461 -10.31 -11.35 5.81
C ARG A 461 -9.16 -12.00 5.06
N MET A 462 -9.45 -13.15 4.46
CA MET A 462 -8.58 -13.87 3.52
C MET A 462 -9.29 -14.09 2.18
N ASP A 463 -9.81 -13.00 1.63
CA ASP A 463 -10.60 -13.03 0.39
C ASP A 463 -9.75 -13.35 -0.85
N ARG A 464 -10.41 -13.93 -1.85
CA ARG A 464 -9.87 -14.16 -3.20
C ARG A 464 -9.39 -12.84 -3.82
N LEU A 465 -8.20 -12.86 -4.44
CA LEU A 465 -7.67 -11.70 -5.15
C LEU A 465 -8.65 -11.21 -6.24
N GLY A 466 -8.98 -9.92 -6.23
CA GLY A 466 -9.95 -9.31 -7.14
C GLY A 466 -11.38 -9.24 -6.60
N CYS A 467 -11.67 -9.77 -5.40
CA CYS A 467 -12.90 -9.46 -4.68
C CYS A 467 -12.85 -8.00 -4.17
N PRO A 468 -13.83 -7.13 -4.46
CA PRO A 468 -13.80 -5.75 -3.96
C PRO A 468 -13.86 -5.71 -2.43
N ARG A 469 -12.96 -4.95 -1.78
CA ARG A 469 -12.84 -4.87 -0.30
C ARG A 469 -14.17 -4.63 0.39
N TRP A 470 -14.98 -3.77 -0.23
CA TRP A 470 -16.29 -3.36 0.24
C TRP A 470 -17.24 -4.53 0.52
N THR A 471 -17.11 -5.68 -0.14
CA THR A 471 -18.10 -6.78 -0.18
C THR A 471 -18.63 -7.29 1.16
N ARG A 472 -17.89 -7.16 2.26
CA ARG A 472 -18.37 -7.42 3.63
C ARG A 472 -17.86 -6.36 4.62
N GLY A 473 -18.74 -5.87 5.49
CA GLY A 473 -18.34 -5.39 6.82
C GLY A 473 -18.02 -6.58 7.74
N GLN A 474 -17.58 -6.34 8.96
CA GLN A 474 -17.44 -7.43 9.94
C GLN A 474 -18.78 -8.14 10.17
N ASN A 475 -18.74 -9.36 10.74
CA ASN A 475 -19.96 -10.01 11.23
C ASN A 475 -20.62 -9.17 12.34
N ARG A 476 -21.87 -9.51 12.71
CA ARG A 476 -22.63 -8.74 13.73
C ARG A 476 -21.83 -8.54 15.02
N GLU A 477 -21.21 -9.61 15.50
CA GLU A 477 -20.41 -9.62 16.72
C GLU A 477 -19.15 -8.74 16.61
N GLY A 478 -18.54 -8.67 15.42
CA GLY A 478 -17.42 -7.79 15.12
C GLY A 478 -17.81 -6.32 15.00
N GLU A 479 -18.99 -6.01 14.46
CA GLU A 479 -19.56 -4.65 14.52
C GLU A 479 -19.79 -4.22 15.99
N GLU A 480 -20.24 -5.15 16.85
CA GLU A 480 -20.37 -4.94 18.29
C GLU A 480 -19.02 -4.77 19.00
N PHE A 481 -18.03 -5.62 18.72
CA PHE A 481 -16.67 -5.50 19.27
C PHE A 481 -16.07 -4.12 18.94
N ILE A 482 -16.18 -3.65 17.69
CA ILE A 482 -15.71 -2.32 17.27
C ILE A 482 -16.45 -1.21 18.05
N ARG A 483 -17.77 -1.32 18.22
CA ARG A 483 -18.57 -0.37 19.03
C ARG A 483 -18.09 -0.33 20.49
N ASN A 484 -17.80 -1.49 21.08
CA ASN A 484 -17.32 -1.60 22.46
C ASN A 484 -15.90 -1.03 22.61
N VAL A 485 -15.00 -1.25 21.63
CA VAL A 485 -13.69 -0.57 21.57
C VAL A 485 -13.88 0.95 21.55
N PHE A 486 -14.76 1.49 20.71
CA PHE A 486 -15.04 2.93 20.70
C PHE A 486 -15.55 3.44 22.05
N HIS A 487 -16.51 2.76 22.69
CA HIS A 487 -17.01 3.14 24.01
C HIS A 487 -15.95 3.08 25.11
N LEU A 488 -15.01 2.14 25.03
CA LEU A 488 -13.90 2.01 25.98
C LEU A 488 -12.84 3.11 25.81
N VAL A 489 -12.49 3.46 24.57
CA VAL A 489 -11.40 4.42 24.29
C VAL A 489 -11.84 5.88 24.27
N MET A 490 -13.11 6.19 23.94
CA MET A 490 -13.58 7.57 23.85
C MET A 490 -13.39 8.41 25.13
N PRO A 491 -13.55 7.86 26.35
CA PRO A 491 -13.30 8.59 27.60
C PRO A 491 -11.82 8.80 27.94
N LEU A 492 -10.90 8.13 27.25
CA LEU A 492 -9.45 8.19 27.53
C LEU A 492 -8.77 9.42 26.92
N PHE A 493 -9.40 10.05 25.92
CA PHE A 493 -8.85 11.14 25.13
C PHE A 493 -9.70 12.41 25.24
N SER A 494 -9.12 13.56 24.91
CA SER A 494 -9.83 14.84 24.94
C SER A 494 -9.48 15.72 23.74
N GLY A 495 -10.25 16.80 23.52
CA GLY A 495 -9.98 17.77 22.46
C GLY A 495 -9.87 17.15 21.06
N LYS A 496 -8.70 17.31 20.42
CA LYS A 496 -8.45 16.93 19.03
C LYS A 496 -8.46 15.41 18.80
N GLU A 497 -7.89 14.65 19.72
CA GLU A 497 -7.80 13.18 19.66
C GLU A 497 -9.20 12.55 19.71
N LYS A 498 -10.01 12.98 20.69
CA LYS A 498 -11.42 12.56 20.82
C LYS A 498 -12.24 12.95 19.60
N SER A 499 -12.05 14.18 19.09
CA SER A 499 -12.69 14.64 17.85
C SER A 499 -12.33 13.75 16.65
N GLN A 500 -11.07 13.32 16.55
CA GLN A 500 -10.61 12.40 15.49
C GLN A 500 -11.18 10.98 15.66
N LEU A 501 -11.37 10.49 16.88
CA LEU A 501 -12.07 9.22 17.13
C LEU A 501 -13.56 9.29 16.75
N CYS A 502 -14.26 10.35 17.15
CA CYS A 502 -15.64 10.63 16.71
C CYS A 502 -15.76 10.67 15.18
N PHE A 503 -14.80 11.33 14.52
CA PHE A 503 -14.72 11.37 13.07
C PHE A 503 -14.52 9.97 12.48
N SER A 504 -13.53 9.20 12.93
CA SER A 504 -13.24 7.84 12.46
C SER A 504 -14.40 6.87 12.65
N TRP A 505 -15.15 6.98 13.75
CA TRP A 505 -16.36 6.18 13.97
C TRP A 505 -17.44 6.53 12.93
N LEU A 506 -17.70 7.82 12.72
CA LEU A 506 -18.69 8.26 11.73
C LEU A 506 -18.26 7.91 10.29
N GLN A 507 -16.96 7.98 9.97
CA GLN A 507 -16.40 7.50 8.70
C GLN A 507 -16.67 5.99 8.49
N TYR A 508 -16.48 5.17 9.52
CA TYR A 508 -16.73 3.73 9.44
C TYR A 508 -18.20 3.41 9.15
N GLU A 509 -19.12 4.07 9.84
CA GLU A 509 -20.56 3.92 9.61
C GLU A 509 -20.99 4.44 8.22
N ILE A 510 -20.44 5.56 7.75
CA ILE A 510 -20.64 6.06 6.39
C ILE A 510 -20.11 5.06 5.35
N GLY A 511 -18.97 4.41 5.62
CA GLY A 511 -18.42 3.33 4.77
C GLY A 511 -19.40 2.15 4.61
N LYS A 512 -20.08 1.74 5.69
CA LYS A 512 -21.16 0.72 5.62
C LYS A 512 -22.36 1.20 4.80
N VAL A 513 -22.74 2.47 4.88
CA VAL A 513 -23.81 3.06 4.04
C VAL A 513 -23.42 3.07 2.57
N MET A 514 -22.18 3.47 2.23
CA MET A 514 -21.64 3.43 0.86
C MET A 514 -21.68 2.02 0.27
N TRP A 515 -21.28 1.00 1.04
CA TRP A 515 -21.40 -0.38 0.59
C TRP A 515 -22.86 -0.83 0.36
N CYS A 516 -23.80 -0.41 1.20
CA CYS A 516 -25.22 -0.70 1.00
C CYS A 516 -25.79 -0.05 -0.28
N LEU A 517 -25.27 1.12 -0.67
CA LEU A 517 -25.58 1.76 -1.96
C LEU A 517 -25.02 0.92 -3.13
N HIS A 518 -23.75 0.51 -3.07
CA HIS A 518 -23.11 -0.31 -4.12
C HIS A 518 -23.79 -1.66 -4.35
N THR A 519 -24.13 -2.37 -3.27
CA THR A 519 -24.84 -3.66 -3.35
C THR A 519 -26.31 -3.53 -3.70
N LYS A 520 -26.83 -2.30 -3.86
CA LYS A 520 -28.24 -1.99 -4.16
C LYS A 520 -29.22 -2.59 -3.13
N ASN A 521 -28.76 -2.94 -1.93
CA ASN A 521 -29.57 -3.57 -0.90
C ASN A 521 -30.42 -2.52 -0.15
N LYS A 522 -31.57 -2.17 -0.74
CA LYS A 522 -32.50 -1.16 -0.23
C LYS A 522 -33.00 -1.43 1.21
N LYS A 523 -33.04 -2.69 1.67
CA LYS A 523 -33.44 -3.02 3.05
C LYS A 523 -32.34 -2.64 4.04
N ARG A 524 -31.11 -3.16 3.83
CA ARG A 524 -29.96 -2.88 4.72
C ARG A 524 -29.53 -1.41 4.67
N LEU A 525 -29.65 -0.75 3.51
CA LEU A 525 -29.42 0.70 3.38
C LEU A 525 -30.33 1.52 4.32
N LYS A 526 -31.63 1.17 4.41
CA LYS A 526 -32.58 1.89 5.27
C LYS A 526 -32.31 1.71 6.76
N SER A 527 -31.87 0.53 7.21
CA SER A 527 -31.52 0.30 8.63
C SER A 527 -30.17 0.95 8.98
N GLN A 528 -29.13 0.70 8.18
CA GLN A 528 -27.80 1.26 8.40
C GLN A 528 -27.80 2.79 8.30
N GLY A 529 -28.52 3.38 7.33
CA GLY A 529 -28.69 4.83 7.23
C GLY A 529 -29.39 5.45 8.45
N LYS A 530 -30.38 4.77 9.04
CA LYS A 530 -31.01 5.23 10.30
C LYS A 530 -30.04 5.16 11.49
N ASN A 531 -29.27 4.08 11.60
CA ASN A 531 -28.30 3.88 12.69
C ASN A 531 -27.17 4.91 12.62
N CYS A 532 -26.59 5.11 11.42
CA CYS A 532 -25.55 6.11 11.19
C CYS A 532 -26.04 7.54 11.50
N LYS A 533 -27.28 7.90 11.09
CA LYS A 533 -27.89 9.19 11.49
C LYS A 533 -28.09 9.33 12.99
N LYS A 534 -28.48 8.26 13.69
CA LYS A 534 -28.64 8.25 15.15
C LYS A 534 -27.29 8.50 15.83
N LEU A 535 -26.22 7.85 15.37
CA LEU A 535 -24.86 8.08 15.85
C LEU A 535 -24.43 9.53 15.61
N ALA A 536 -24.50 10.03 14.37
CA ALA A 536 -24.10 11.39 14.01
C ALA A 536 -24.81 12.46 14.87
N LYS A 537 -26.13 12.32 15.06
CA LYS A 537 -26.94 13.20 15.92
C LYS A 537 -26.60 13.07 17.40
N ASN A 538 -26.12 11.92 17.87
CA ASN A 538 -25.71 11.74 19.25
C ASN A 538 -24.34 12.40 19.49
N LEU A 539 -23.36 12.16 18.60
CA LEU A 539 -22.05 12.80 18.66
C LEU A 539 -22.19 14.34 18.64
N LEU A 540 -22.99 14.91 17.74
CA LEU A 540 -23.21 16.36 17.64
C LEU A 540 -23.99 16.99 18.82
N LYS A 541 -24.68 16.20 19.65
CA LYS A 541 -25.36 16.73 20.86
C LYS A 541 -24.39 17.02 22.00
N GLU A 542 -23.29 16.26 22.08
CA GLU A 542 -22.26 16.40 23.09
C GLU A 542 -21.70 17.84 23.06
N PRO A 543 -21.54 18.51 24.22
CA PRO A 543 -21.19 19.93 24.26
C PRO A 543 -19.87 20.25 23.56
N GLU A 544 -18.91 19.34 23.61
CA GLU A 544 -17.60 19.44 22.95
C GLU A 544 -17.70 19.43 21.42
N ASN A 545 -18.68 18.72 20.86
CA ASN A 545 -18.81 18.47 19.42
C ASN A 545 -19.76 19.44 18.70
N ARG A 546 -20.52 20.27 19.43
CA ARG A 546 -21.56 21.16 18.82
C ARG A 546 -21.01 22.11 17.76
N ASN A 547 -19.78 22.56 17.95
CA ASN A 547 -19.08 23.48 17.03
C ASN A 547 -17.98 22.77 16.22
N ASN A 548 -17.95 21.44 16.21
CA ASN A 548 -16.99 20.65 15.43
C ASN A 548 -17.49 20.55 13.98
N PHE A 549 -17.00 21.40 13.09
CA PHE A 549 -17.48 21.47 11.71
C PHE A 549 -17.05 20.25 10.91
N CYS A 550 -15.97 19.56 11.29
CA CYS A 550 -15.61 18.25 10.72
C CYS A 550 -16.72 17.19 10.91
N LEU A 551 -17.40 17.14 12.06
CA LEU A 551 -18.54 16.24 12.30
C LEU A 551 -19.81 16.69 11.57
N TRP A 552 -20.10 18.00 11.54
CA TRP A 552 -21.20 18.55 10.73
C TRP A 552 -21.05 18.23 9.24
N LYS A 553 -19.83 18.37 8.70
CA LYS A 553 -19.45 18.04 7.32
C LYS A 553 -19.80 16.58 6.99
N GLN A 554 -19.48 15.65 7.88
CA GLN A 554 -19.78 14.22 7.67
C GLN A 554 -21.26 13.88 7.84
N TYR A 555 -21.97 14.52 8.77
CA TYR A 555 -23.42 14.32 8.91
C TYR A 555 -24.20 14.88 7.71
N ALA A 556 -23.79 16.04 7.18
CA ALA A 556 -24.37 16.61 5.96
C ALA A 556 -24.09 15.72 4.73
N HIS A 557 -22.86 15.22 4.60
CA HIS A 557 -22.50 14.27 3.55
C HIS A 557 -23.29 12.95 3.64
N LEU A 558 -23.52 12.42 4.85
CA LEU A 558 -24.38 11.24 5.06
C LEU A 558 -25.82 11.46 4.58
N GLU A 559 -26.44 12.60 4.90
CA GLU A 559 -27.78 12.94 4.40
C GLU A 559 -27.79 13.01 2.86
N TRP A 560 -26.73 13.57 2.27
CA TRP A 560 -26.58 13.66 0.82
C TRP A 560 -26.46 12.28 0.14
N LEU A 561 -25.61 11.40 0.69
CA LEU A 561 -25.40 10.03 0.20
C LEU A 561 -26.67 9.16 0.29
N LEU A 562 -27.55 9.45 1.24
CA LEU A 562 -28.84 8.79 1.38
C LEU A 562 -29.92 9.35 0.44
N GLY A 563 -29.59 10.35 -0.39
CA GLY A 563 -30.50 10.99 -1.34
C GLY A 563 -31.35 12.13 -0.75
N ASN A 564 -31.12 12.51 0.51
CA ASN A 564 -31.87 13.56 1.19
C ASN A 564 -31.23 14.95 0.96
N THR A 565 -31.11 15.37 -0.30
CA THR A 565 -30.39 16.60 -0.68
C THR A 565 -30.88 17.86 0.05
N GLU A 566 -32.20 18.07 0.18
CA GLU A 566 -32.73 19.25 0.88
C GLU A 566 -32.48 19.23 2.40
N ASP A 567 -32.41 18.05 3.03
CA ASP A 567 -32.06 17.97 4.45
C ASP A 567 -30.55 18.13 4.64
N ALA A 568 -29.72 17.60 3.73
CA ALA A 568 -28.29 17.85 3.71
C ALA A 568 -27.97 19.35 3.56
N ARG A 569 -28.67 20.06 2.66
CA ARG A 569 -28.59 21.53 2.52
C ARG A 569 -28.93 22.25 3.83
N LYS A 570 -30.03 21.89 4.49
CA LYS A 570 -30.39 22.47 5.81
C LYS A 570 -29.30 22.22 6.85
N VAL A 571 -28.67 21.04 6.86
CA VAL A 571 -27.58 20.71 7.79
C VAL A 571 -26.34 21.57 7.50
N PHE A 572 -25.94 21.70 6.23
CA PHE A 572 -24.85 22.62 5.83
C PHE A 572 -25.17 24.07 6.19
N ASP A 573 -26.34 24.58 5.78
CA ASP A 573 -26.76 25.96 6.03
C ASP A 573 -26.86 26.28 7.54
N THR A 574 -27.28 25.30 8.36
CA THR A 574 -27.30 25.43 9.83
C THR A 574 -25.88 25.54 10.39
N ALA A 575 -24.97 24.64 10.00
CA ALA A 575 -23.59 24.64 10.46
C ALA A 575 -22.85 25.94 10.05
N LEU A 576 -23.00 26.38 8.80
CA LEU A 576 -22.48 27.65 8.31
C LEU A 576 -23.07 28.86 9.06
N GLY A 577 -24.38 28.82 9.36
CA GLY A 577 -25.05 29.85 10.15
C GLY A 577 -24.52 29.95 11.60
N THR A 578 -24.11 28.83 12.20
CA THR A 578 -23.54 28.81 13.56
C THR A 578 -22.09 29.29 13.67
N ALA A 579 -21.35 29.39 12.56
CA ALA A 579 -19.92 29.70 12.56
C ALA A 579 -19.55 31.19 12.79
N GLY A 580 -20.56 32.08 12.80
CA GLY A 580 -20.34 33.52 13.02
C GLY A 580 -19.52 34.17 11.92
N SER A 581 -18.60 35.07 12.29
CA SER A 581 -17.81 35.90 11.36
C SER A 581 -16.37 35.40 11.13
N GLN A 582 -16.07 34.14 11.46
CA GLN A 582 -14.70 33.60 11.34
C GLN A 582 -14.23 33.45 9.89
N GLY A 583 -15.13 33.07 8.97
CA GLY A 583 -14.90 33.07 7.52
C GLY A 583 -13.62 32.33 7.10
N LEU A 584 -12.83 32.96 6.23
CA LEU A 584 -11.56 32.43 5.69
C LEU A 584 -10.45 32.15 6.72
N LYS A 585 -10.64 32.49 8.01
CA LYS A 585 -9.64 32.22 9.06
C LYS A 585 -9.78 30.84 9.68
N ASP A 586 -10.96 30.22 9.58
CA ASP A 586 -11.21 28.86 10.08
C ASP A 586 -11.05 27.84 8.95
N SER A 587 -10.15 26.87 9.15
CA SER A 587 -9.92 25.77 8.21
C SER A 587 -11.12 24.83 8.11
N GLU A 588 -11.78 24.49 9.22
CA GLU A 588 -12.89 23.54 9.19
C GLU A 588 -14.11 24.14 8.48
N LEU A 589 -14.36 25.44 8.68
CA LEU A 589 -15.39 26.20 7.97
C LEU A 589 -15.12 26.25 6.46
N CYS A 590 -13.84 26.42 6.07
CA CYS A 590 -13.43 26.33 4.68
C CYS A 590 -13.68 24.92 4.11
N GLU A 591 -13.30 23.84 4.81
CA GLU A 591 -13.56 22.47 4.34
C GLU A 591 -15.06 22.12 4.26
N LEU A 592 -15.88 22.62 5.19
CA LEU A 592 -17.33 22.46 5.18
C LEU A 592 -17.96 23.15 3.96
N SER A 593 -17.55 24.40 3.70
CA SER A 593 -17.99 25.20 2.55
C SER A 593 -17.53 24.61 1.22
N LEU A 594 -16.30 24.09 1.17
CA LEU A 594 -15.72 23.42 0.02
C LEU A 594 -16.55 22.19 -0.35
N LEU A 595 -16.78 21.26 0.59
CA LEU A 595 -17.53 20.04 0.30
C LEU A 595 -18.97 20.34 -0.15
N TYR A 596 -19.62 21.33 0.46
CA TYR A 596 -20.98 21.73 0.05
C TYR A 596 -20.98 22.28 -1.39
N ALA A 597 -20.01 23.13 -1.74
CA ALA A 597 -19.86 23.64 -3.10
C ALA A 597 -19.54 22.53 -4.12
N GLU A 598 -18.65 21.59 -3.78
CA GLU A 598 -18.30 20.44 -4.62
C GLU A 598 -19.50 19.50 -4.86
N LEU A 599 -20.31 19.23 -3.83
CA LEU A 599 -21.52 18.39 -3.93
C LEU A 599 -22.58 19.01 -4.85
N GLU A 600 -22.81 20.32 -4.77
CA GLU A 600 -23.72 21.04 -5.68
C GLU A 600 -23.18 21.03 -7.12
N VAL A 601 -21.88 21.26 -7.32
CA VAL A 601 -21.23 21.26 -8.64
C VAL A 601 -21.27 19.89 -9.32
N GLU A 602 -21.17 18.79 -8.58
CA GLU A 602 -21.30 17.45 -9.16
C GLU A 602 -22.76 17.03 -9.39
N LEU A 603 -23.68 17.44 -8.53
CA LEU A 603 -25.13 17.21 -8.73
C LEU A 603 -25.63 17.89 -10.00
N GLU A 604 -25.09 19.05 -10.36
CA GLU A 604 -25.41 19.75 -11.61
C GLU A 604 -25.23 18.88 -12.88
N VAL A 605 -24.22 18.00 -12.85
CA VAL A 605 -23.90 17.09 -13.95
C VAL A 605 -24.92 15.95 -14.06
N GLU A 606 -25.50 15.54 -12.93
CA GLU A 606 -26.56 14.52 -12.83
C GLU A 606 -27.95 15.06 -13.20
N LEU A 607 -28.13 16.39 -13.19
CA LEU A 607 -29.43 17.05 -13.43
C LEU A 607 -29.71 17.35 -14.91
N LEU A 608 -31.01 17.40 -15.22
CA LEU A 608 -31.55 17.81 -16.52
C LEU A 608 -31.14 19.25 -16.89
N PRO A 609 -30.98 19.59 -18.19
CA PRO A 609 -30.44 20.87 -18.63
C PRO A 609 -31.16 22.12 -18.08
N GLU A 610 -32.47 22.04 -17.83
CA GLU A 610 -33.31 23.15 -17.38
C GLU A 610 -33.02 23.58 -15.92
N VAL A 611 -32.53 22.66 -15.08
CA VAL A 611 -32.24 22.93 -13.65
C VAL A 611 -30.75 23.26 -13.42
N ARG A 612 -29.92 23.03 -14.44
CA ARG A 612 -28.45 23.02 -14.39
C ARG A 612 -27.87 24.25 -13.68
N GLY A 613 -28.16 25.47 -14.16
CA GLY A 613 -27.55 26.70 -13.65
C GLY A 613 -27.82 27.05 -12.18
N ALA A 614 -28.81 26.44 -11.51
CA ALA A 614 -29.14 26.77 -10.12
C ALA A 614 -28.12 26.19 -9.10
N ALA A 615 -27.45 25.10 -9.45
CA ALA A 615 -26.52 24.41 -8.55
C ALA A 615 -25.14 25.11 -8.49
N SER A 616 -24.51 25.42 -9.64
CA SER A 616 -23.32 26.27 -9.70
C SER A 616 -23.55 27.64 -9.08
N ALA A 617 -24.73 28.25 -9.28
CA ALA A 617 -25.05 29.53 -8.66
C ALA A 617 -25.11 29.43 -7.11
N ARG A 618 -25.57 28.30 -6.57
CA ARG A 618 -25.51 28.00 -5.12
C ARG A 618 -24.06 27.77 -4.66
N ALA A 619 -23.25 27.01 -5.40
CA ALA A 619 -21.83 26.82 -5.10
C ALA A 619 -21.04 28.14 -5.07
N VAL A 620 -21.28 29.02 -6.05
CA VAL A 620 -20.72 30.39 -6.07
C VAL A 620 -21.23 31.22 -4.90
N HIS A 621 -22.51 31.11 -4.51
CA HIS A 621 -23.05 31.78 -3.31
C HIS A 621 -22.32 31.35 -2.03
N ILE A 622 -22.16 30.04 -1.82
CA ILE A 622 -21.48 29.48 -0.63
C ILE A 622 -20.05 30.02 -0.53
N LEU A 623 -19.26 29.91 -1.60
CA LEU A 623 -17.87 30.38 -1.62
C LEU A 623 -17.76 31.91 -1.53
N THR A 624 -18.71 32.65 -2.12
CA THR A 624 -18.77 34.12 -1.96
C THR A 624 -19.06 34.49 -0.50
N LYS A 625 -20.04 33.85 0.13
CA LYS A 625 -20.44 34.13 1.52
C LYS A 625 -19.35 33.79 2.54
N LEU A 626 -18.53 32.77 2.30
CA LEU A 626 -17.37 32.43 3.13
C LEU A 626 -16.37 33.60 3.28
N THR A 627 -16.31 34.50 2.29
CA THR A 627 -15.44 35.69 2.32
C THR A 627 -16.05 36.90 3.04
N GLU A 628 -17.35 36.90 3.30
CA GLU A 628 -18.05 38.04 3.90
C GLU A 628 -18.06 37.90 5.42
N SER A 629 -17.75 38.98 6.15
CA SER A 629 -17.79 39.00 7.62
C SER A 629 -19.22 39.01 8.21
N SER A 630 -20.24 38.79 7.38
CA SER A 630 -21.66 38.72 7.75
C SER A 630 -22.09 37.28 8.02
N PRO A 631 -23.03 37.02 8.94
CA PRO A 631 -23.55 35.68 9.17
C PRO A 631 -24.10 35.06 7.88
N TYR A 632 -23.85 33.76 7.71
CA TYR A 632 -24.27 33.03 6.51
C TYR A 632 -25.80 33.03 6.36
N GLY A 633 -26.26 33.31 5.14
CA GLY A 633 -27.67 33.23 4.76
C GLY A 633 -27.87 32.17 3.67
N PRO A 634 -28.91 31.32 3.75
CA PRO A 634 -29.23 30.35 2.71
C PRO A 634 -29.37 30.98 1.32
N TYR A 635 -29.16 30.19 0.28
CA TYR A 635 -29.20 30.67 -1.11
C TYR A 635 -30.62 31.09 -1.54
N THR A 636 -30.78 32.36 -1.95
CA THR A 636 -32.06 32.97 -2.35
C THR A 636 -32.26 33.14 -3.86
N GLY A 637 -31.34 32.64 -4.69
CA GLY A 637 -31.52 32.58 -6.16
C GLY A 637 -30.64 33.51 -7.00
N GLN A 638 -29.93 34.48 -6.41
CA GLN A 638 -29.03 35.39 -7.15
C GLN A 638 -27.78 35.77 -6.36
N VAL A 639 -26.62 35.79 -7.02
CA VAL A 639 -25.35 36.32 -6.50
C VAL A 639 -24.95 37.53 -7.36
N LEU A 640 -24.87 38.73 -6.78
CA LEU A 640 -24.50 39.92 -7.54
C LEU A 640 -23.00 39.90 -7.87
N ALA A 641 -22.65 40.30 -9.10
CA ALA A 641 -21.25 40.36 -9.56
C ALA A 641 -20.33 41.20 -8.65
N VAL A 642 -20.87 42.21 -7.96
CA VAL A 642 -20.13 43.02 -6.98
C VAL A 642 -19.64 42.19 -5.79
N HIS A 643 -20.44 41.23 -5.31
CA HIS A 643 -20.03 40.34 -4.22
C HIS A 643 -18.95 39.36 -4.69
N ILE A 644 -19.07 38.82 -5.92
CA ILE A 644 -18.05 37.96 -6.54
C ILE A 644 -16.70 38.70 -6.66
N LEU A 645 -16.70 39.97 -7.10
CA LEU A 645 -15.48 40.77 -7.19
C LEU A 645 -14.86 41.09 -5.83
N LYS A 646 -15.67 41.31 -4.78
CA LYS A 646 -15.19 41.48 -3.41
C LYS A 646 -14.59 40.18 -2.87
N ALA A 647 -15.28 39.05 -3.05
CA ALA A 647 -14.82 37.73 -2.63
C ALA A 647 -13.49 37.36 -3.27
N ARG A 648 -13.31 37.63 -4.58
CA ARG A 648 -12.02 37.41 -5.26
C ARG A 648 -10.87 38.15 -4.56
N LYS A 649 -11.03 39.45 -4.27
CA LYS A 649 -10.01 40.24 -3.57
C LYS A 649 -9.76 39.75 -2.13
N ALA A 650 -10.80 39.30 -1.44
CA ALA A 650 -10.67 38.74 -0.10
C ALA A 650 -9.88 37.42 -0.09
N TYR A 651 -10.13 36.53 -1.05
CA TYR A 651 -9.33 35.32 -1.25
C TYR A 651 -7.87 35.65 -1.62
N GLU A 652 -7.65 36.60 -2.55
CA GLU A 652 -6.30 37.02 -2.96
C GLU A 652 -5.48 37.56 -1.77
N HIS A 653 -6.10 38.40 -0.93
CA HIS A 653 -5.48 38.92 0.29
C HIS A 653 -5.19 37.81 1.29
N ALA A 654 -6.21 36.99 1.64
CA ALA A 654 -6.05 35.91 2.62
C ALA A 654 -4.99 34.88 2.17
N LEU A 655 -4.88 34.59 0.87
CA LEU A 655 -3.86 33.69 0.34
C LEU A 655 -2.46 34.31 0.44
N GLN A 656 -2.32 35.61 0.17
CA GLN A 656 -1.05 36.33 0.36
C GLN A 656 -0.64 36.36 1.83
N ASP A 657 -1.57 36.59 2.76
CA ASP A 657 -1.33 36.53 4.21
C ASP A 657 -0.81 35.15 4.63
N CYS A 658 -1.53 34.07 4.31
CA CYS A 658 -1.14 32.70 4.67
C CYS A 658 0.25 32.33 4.12
N LEU A 659 0.55 32.74 2.88
CA LEU A 659 1.84 32.47 2.25
C LEU A 659 2.96 33.30 2.90
N GLY A 660 2.68 34.53 3.35
CA GLY A 660 3.59 35.35 4.14
C GLY A 660 3.90 34.74 5.51
N ASP A 661 2.86 34.39 6.28
CA ASP A 661 2.97 33.75 7.60
C ASP A 661 3.84 32.47 7.54
N SER A 662 3.65 31.65 6.49
CA SER A 662 4.38 30.39 6.26
C SER A 662 5.86 30.56 5.89
N CYS A 663 6.29 31.76 5.50
CA CYS A 663 7.68 32.10 5.19
C CYS A 663 8.44 32.71 6.38
N VAL A 664 7.73 33.27 7.37
CA VAL A 664 8.33 34.05 8.47
C VAL A 664 8.42 33.26 9.79
N SER A 665 7.60 32.23 9.96
CA SER A 665 7.59 31.40 11.18
C SER A 665 8.18 30.00 10.94
N ASP A 666 9.20 29.62 11.71
CA ASP A 666 9.77 28.26 11.73
C ASP A 666 9.88 27.78 13.20
N PRO A 667 9.21 26.68 13.60
CA PRO A 667 8.25 25.91 12.81
C PRO A 667 6.91 26.63 12.65
N ALA A 668 6.33 26.58 11.45
CA ALA A 668 4.95 27.03 11.23
C ALA A 668 3.97 26.08 11.97
N PRO A 669 2.99 26.60 12.74
CA PRO A 669 2.04 25.75 13.45
C PRO A 669 1.16 24.96 12.47
N THR A 670 0.80 23.73 12.84
CA THR A 670 0.00 22.79 12.03
C THR A 670 -1.29 23.42 11.49
N ASP A 671 -1.93 24.29 12.28
CA ASP A 671 -3.19 24.96 11.93
C ASP A 671 -3.02 26.02 10.83
N SER A 672 -1.80 26.56 10.63
CA SER A 672 -1.48 27.43 9.50
C SER A 672 -1.43 26.64 8.18
N CYS A 673 -0.88 25.42 8.24
CA CYS A 673 -0.79 24.52 7.10
C CYS A 673 -2.18 24.03 6.65
N THR A 674 -3.04 23.63 7.58
CA THR A 674 -4.43 23.22 7.26
C THR A 674 -5.24 24.39 6.72
N ARG A 675 -5.17 25.59 7.34
CA ARG A 675 -5.78 26.83 6.83
C ARG A 675 -5.35 27.13 5.39
N LEU A 676 -4.06 27.04 5.07
CA LEU A 676 -3.55 27.27 3.70
C LEU A 676 -4.11 26.24 2.70
N ILE A 677 -4.14 24.95 3.04
CA ILE A 677 -4.72 23.90 2.18
C ILE A 677 -6.19 24.22 1.89
N SER A 678 -7.00 24.43 2.92
CA SER A 678 -8.45 24.63 2.80
C SER A 678 -8.79 25.91 2.05
N LEU A 679 -8.08 27.01 2.35
CA LEU A 679 -8.22 28.28 1.65
C LEU A 679 -7.87 28.17 0.16
N ALA A 680 -6.74 27.53 -0.17
CA ALA A 680 -6.31 27.35 -1.56
C ALA A 680 -7.32 26.52 -2.36
N LYS A 681 -7.83 25.42 -1.79
CA LYS A 681 -8.88 24.59 -2.42
C LYS A 681 -10.16 25.38 -2.68
N CYS A 682 -10.67 26.12 -1.68
CA CYS A 682 -11.82 27.01 -1.84
C CYS A 682 -11.61 28.04 -2.96
N PHE A 683 -10.43 28.67 -3.01
CA PHE A 683 -10.15 29.70 -3.99
C PHE A 683 -9.99 29.13 -5.40
N MET A 684 -9.35 27.97 -5.55
CA MET A 684 -9.26 27.26 -6.83
C MET A 684 -10.64 26.89 -7.38
N LEU A 685 -11.54 26.36 -6.54
CA LEU A 685 -12.92 26.07 -6.96
C LEU A 685 -13.70 27.36 -7.28
N PHE A 686 -13.54 28.43 -6.49
CA PHE A 686 -14.17 29.72 -6.75
C PHE A 686 -13.72 30.33 -8.08
N GLN A 687 -12.43 30.28 -8.41
CA GLN A 687 -11.91 30.76 -9.71
C GLN A 687 -12.37 29.85 -10.86
N TYR A 688 -12.44 28.53 -10.65
CA TYR A 688 -13.01 27.59 -11.61
C TYR A 688 -14.46 27.95 -11.98
N LEU A 689 -15.30 28.22 -10.98
CA LEU A 689 -16.72 28.52 -11.19
C LEU A 689 -16.98 29.95 -11.72
N THR A 690 -16.08 30.91 -11.47
CA THR A 690 -16.31 32.33 -11.81
C THR A 690 -15.50 32.87 -13.01
N ILE A 691 -14.46 32.16 -13.44
CA ILE A 691 -13.66 32.49 -14.64
C ILE A 691 -13.46 31.24 -15.51
N GLY A 692 -13.12 30.11 -14.90
CA GLY A 692 -12.84 28.85 -15.59
C GLY A 692 -11.51 28.22 -15.18
N ILE A 693 -11.17 27.09 -15.82
CA ILE A 693 -10.04 26.24 -15.42
C ILE A 693 -8.69 26.95 -15.41
N GLY A 694 -8.41 27.83 -16.39
CA GLY A 694 -7.13 28.54 -16.46
C GLY A 694 -6.85 29.43 -15.24
N ALA A 695 -7.88 30.05 -14.66
CA ALA A 695 -7.72 30.85 -13.44
C ALA A 695 -7.44 29.97 -12.21
N ALA A 696 -8.09 28.81 -12.11
CA ALA A 696 -7.83 27.85 -11.03
C ALA A 696 -6.42 27.26 -11.10
N VAL A 697 -5.91 26.97 -12.30
CA VAL A 697 -4.53 26.53 -12.54
C VAL A 697 -3.53 27.63 -12.13
N GLY A 698 -3.82 28.90 -12.46
CA GLY A 698 -2.96 30.03 -12.04
C GLY A 698 -2.82 30.17 -10.52
N ILE A 699 -3.86 29.85 -9.74
CA ILE A 699 -3.76 29.81 -8.26
C ILE A 699 -2.85 28.66 -7.81
N TYR A 700 -2.98 27.47 -8.41
CA TYR A 700 -2.08 26.35 -8.13
C TYR A 700 -0.62 26.72 -8.43
N GLU A 701 -0.33 27.29 -9.60
CA GLU A 701 1.02 27.71 -10.00
C GLU A 701 1.61 28.76 -9.04
N GLN A 702 0.80 29.74 -8.60
CA GLN A 702 1.21 30.76 -7.64
C GLN A 702 1.60 30.16 -6.27
N VAL A 703 0.82 29.21 -5.76
CA VAL A 703 1.11 28.53 -4.48
C VAL A 703 2.30 27.59 -4.63
N PHE A 704 2.35 26.83 -5.73
CA PHE A 704 3.44 25.91 -6.04
C PHE A 704 4.79 26.64 -6.10
N ALA A 705 4.89 27.74 -6.85
CA ALA A 705 6.12 28.49 -7.00
C ALA A 705 6.68 28.99 -5.66
N LYS A 706 5.83 29.59 -4.81
CA LYS A 706 6.22 30.16 -3.51
C LYS A 706 6.66 29.12 -2.48
N LEU A 707 5.94 28.00 -2.40
CA LEU A 707 6.29 26.93 -1.46
C LEU A 707 7.48 26.10 -1.98
N HIS A 708 7.62 25.90 -3.28
CA HIS A 708 8.76 25.19 -3.85
C HIS A 708 10.08 25.99 -3.71
N SER A 709 10.05 27.32 -3.90
CA SER A 709 11.23 28.17 -3.74
C SER A 709 11.75 28.27 -2.30
N SER A 710 10.94 27.90 -1.30
CA SER A 710 11.33 27.89 0.12
C SER A 710 11.74 26.51 0.64
N VAL A 711 11.50 25.44 -0.13
CA VAL A 711 11.92 24.06 0.21
C VAL A 711 13.32 23.72 -0.31
N PHE A 712 13.78 24.39 -1.38
CA PHE A 712 15.11 24.16 -1.97
C PHE A 712 15.91 25.47 -2.13
N PRO A 713 16.48 26.04 -1.06
CA PRO A 713 17.54 27.03 -1.19
C PRO A 713 18.79 26.37 -1.81
N GLU A 714 19.41 27.00 -2.81
CA GLU A 714 20.70 26.55 -3.36
C GLU A 714 21.82 26.78 -2.34
N GLY A 715 22.05 25.79 -1.46
CA GLY A 715 23.28 25.66 -0.66
C GLY A 715 23.17 26.03 0.82
N SER A 716 22.61 25.14 1.64
CA SER A 716 23.02 24.97 3.05
C SER A 716 22.64 23.56 3.56
N GLY A 717 23.30 23.09 4.62
CA GLY A 717 23.35 21.67 5.01
C GLY A 717 22.14 21.13 5.79
N GLU A 718 22.25 19.86 6.17
CA GLU A 718 21.24 19.05 6.87
C GLU A 718 20.78 19.69 8.19
N GLY A 719 19.57 20.27 8.21
CA GLY A 719 19.00 20.89 9.40
C GLY A 719 17.60 21.49 9.22
N ASN A 720 16.58 20.61 9.11
CA ASN A 720 15.16 20.80 9.49
C ASN A 720 14.23 19.87 8.66
N SER A 721 14.13 18.61 9.06
CA SER A 721 13.30 17.59 8.39
C SER A 721 11.78 17.79 8.59
N ALA A 722 11.35 18.33 9.73
CA ALA A 722 9.93 18.43 10.06
C ALA A 722 9.20 19.54 9.26
N SER A 723 9.79 20.73 9.12
CA SER A 723 9.16 21.85 8.40
C SER A 723 9.16 21.64 6.88
N SER A 724 10.19 20.98 6.34
CA SER A 724 10.22 20.53 4.94
C SER A 724 9.16 19.46 4.65
N GLN A 725 8.97 18.48 5.54
CA GLN A 725 7.92 17.46 5.42
C GLN A 725 6.50 18.06 5.51
N SER A 726 6.28 19.06 6.37
CA SER A 726 5.00 19.77 6.48
C SER A 726 4.67 20.59 5.22
N ARG A 727 5.63 21.35 4.67
CA ARG A 727 5.44 22.08 3.40
C ARG A 727 5.19 21.14 2.22
N SER A 728 5.82 19.96 2.23
CA SER A 728 5.60 18.91 1.21
C SER A 728 4.16 18.38 1.20
N SER A 729 3.58 18.10 2.38
CA SER A 729 2.21 17.57 2.48
C SER A 729 1.14 18.61 2.13
N VAL A 730 1.38 19.90 2.41
CA VAL A 730 0.54 21.01 1.93
C VAL A 730 0.50 21.02 0.40
N LEU A 731 1.66 20.98 -0.26
CA LEU A 731 1.74 20.96 -1.71
C LEU A 731 1.10 19.71 -2.31
N GLU A 732 1.27 18.53 -1.69
CA GLU A 732 0.61 17.29 -2.12
C GLU A 732 -0.93 17.42 -2.08
N ALA A 733 -1.47 17.95 -0.98
CA ALA A 733 -2.92 18.13 -0.80
C ALA A 733 -3.55 19.14 -1.79
N ILE A 734 -2.81 20.18 -2.18
CA ILE A 734 -3.26 21.16 -3.19
C ILE A 734 -3.08 20.61 -4.61
N THR A 735 -2.02 19.83 -4.86
CA THR A 735 -1.79 19.13 -6.14
C THR A 735 -2.88 18.09 -6.42
N LEU A 736 -3.38 17.40 -5.39
CA LEU A 736 -4.55 16.52 -5.49
C LEU A 736 -5.80 17.30 -5.96
N MET A 737 -6.08 18.47 -5.39
CA MET A 737 -7.21 19.31 -5.80
C MET A 737 -7.07 19.78 -7.25
N HIS A 738 -5.87 20.19 -7.65
CA HIS A 738 -5.57 20.59 -9.03
C HIS A 738 -5.86 19.44 -10.01
N ALA A 739 -5.41 18.22 -9.70
CA ALA A 739 -5.70 17.02 -10.50
C ALA A 739 -7.19 16.67 -10.54
N SER A 740 -7.90 16.77 -9.41
CA SER A 740 -9.36 16.54 -9.33
C SER A 740 -10.17 17.56 -10.13
N LEU A 741 -9.84 18.85 -10.06
CA LEU A 741 -10.47 19.91 -10.87
C LEU A 741 -10.24 19.70 -12.37
N LEU A 742 -9.02 19.36 -12.78
CA LEU A 742 -8.72 19.04 -14.18
C LEU A 742 -9.48 17.79 -14.64
N LYS A 743 -9.56 16.74 -13.80
CA LYS A 743 -10.35 15.52 -14.10
C LYS A 743 -11.84 15.86 -14.24
N PHE A 744 -12.40 16.64 -13.32
CA PHE A 744 -13.79 17.10 -13.39
C PHE A 744 -14.05 17.92 -14.66
N HIS A 745 -13.18 18.88 -14.98
CA HIS A 745 -13.31 19.70 -16.18
C HIS A 745 -13.31 18.84 -17.46
N THR A 746 -12.40 17.87 -17.59
CA THR A 746 -12.39 16.93 -18.74
C THR A 746 -13.62 16.01 -18.85
N LYS A 747 -14.43 15.90 -17.77
CA LYS A 747 -15.69 15.14 -17.77
C LYS A 747 -16.88 15.99 -18.19
N VAL A 748 -16.89 17.27 -17.83
CA VAL A 748 -18.02 18.20 -18.07
C VAL A 748 -17.87 18.98 -19.37
N SER A 749 -16.64 19.22 -19.85
CA SER A 749 -16.35 20.00 -21.05
C SER A 749 -15.46 19.24 -22.05
N VAL A 750 -15.50 19.66 -23.31
CA VAL A 750 -14.58 19.18 -24.36
C VAL A 750 -13.21 19.83 -24.14
N TYR A 751 -12.36 19.19 -23.33
CA TYR A 751 -11.04 19.69 -22.95
C TYR A 751 -9.92 18.70 -23.30
N PRO A 752 -8.75 19.15 -23.81
CA PRO A 752 -7.63 18.26 -24.12
C PRO A 752 -7.11 17.50 -22.89
N LEU A 753 -6.78 16.20 -23.06
CA LEU A 753 -6.19 15.39 -21.98
C LEU A 753 -4.70 15.73 -21.70
N ALA A 754 -4.08 16.65 -22.43
CA ALA A 754 -2.66 16.95 -22.29
C ALA A 754 -2.30 17.64 -20.94
N PRO A 755 -2.99 18.71 -20.51
CA PRO A 755 -2.67 19.38 -19.24
C PRO A 755 -2.88 18.48 -18.02
N LEU A 756 -3.97 17.71 -17.98
CA LEU A 756 -4.22 16.73 -16.92
C LEU A 756 -3.15 15.62 -16.87
N ARG A 757 -2.70 15.14 -18.04
CA ARG A 757 -1.60 14.16 -18.11
C ARG A 757 -0.29 14.75 -17.59
N GLU A 758 0.01 16.00 -17.95
CA GLU A 758 1.22 16.70 -17.52
C GLU A 758 1.21 16.99 -16.02
N ALA A 759 0.12 17.56 -15.48
CA ALA A 759 -0.05 17.80 -14.05
C ALA A 759 0.17 16.51 -13.23
N LEU A 760 -0.46 15.40 -13.63
CA LEU A 760 -0.24 14.10 -12.97
C LEU A 760 1.18 13.57 -13.12
N SER A 761 1.82 13.76 -14.29
CA SER A 761 3.21 13.30 -14.52
C SER A 761 4.23 14.14 -13.73
N GLN A 762 3.95 15.42 -13.48
CA GLN A 762 4.77 16.27 -12.63
C GLN A 762 4.53 15.91 -11.15
N ALA A 763 3.27 15.81 -10.72
CA ALA A 763 2.88 15.43 -9.36
C ALA A 763 3.49 14.10 -8.91
N LEU A 764 3.43 13.06 -9.75
CA LEU A 764 3.94 11.72 -9.42
C LEU A 764 5.48 11.61 -9.39
N LYS A 765 6.21 12.59 -9.95
CA LYS A 765 7.67 12.69 -9.74
C LYS A 765 8.01 13.21 -8.35
N LEU A 766 7.16 14.08 -7.79
CA LEU A 766 7.32 14.66 -6.45
C LEU A 766 6.74 13.73 -5.37
N TYR A 767 5.60 13.10 -5.65
CA TYR A 767 4.81 12.28 -4.72
C TYR A 767 4.63 10.83 -5.21
N PRO A 768 5.72 10.05 -5.40
CA PRO A 768 5.64 8.70 -5.96
C PRO A 768 4.91 7.67 -5.06
N GLY A 769 4.62 7.99 -3.80
CA GLY A 769 3.81 7.16 -2.90
C GLY A 769 2.30 7.42 -2.98
N ASN A 770 1.84 8.47 -3.65
CA ASN A 770 0.44 8.85 -3.61
C ASN A 770 -0.44 7.95 -4.51
N GLN A 771 -1.15 7.01 -3.89
CA GLN A 771 -2.01 6.05 -4.57
C GLN A 771 -3.20 6.69 -5.31
N VAL A 772 -3.67 7.87 -4.90
CA VAL A 772 -4.79 8.57 -5.56
C VAL A 772 -4.32 9.10 -6.91
N LEU A 773 -3.20 9.83 -6.93
CA LEU A 773 -2.58 10.33 -8.17
C LEU A 773 -2.24 9.18 -9.14
N TRP A 774 -1.75 8.05 -8.62
CA TRP A 774 -1.47 6.87 -9.45
C TRP A 774 -2.73 6.27 -10.07
N ARG A 775 -3.83 6.11 -9.32
CA ARG A 775 -5.12 5.67 -9.87
C ARG A 775 -5.59 6.61 -10.99
N SER A 776 -5.58 7.93 -10.74
CA SER A 776 -5.93 8.94 -11.77
C SER A 776 -5.08 8.77 -13.03
N TYR A 777 -3.76 8.66 -12.88
CA TYR A 777 -2.83 8.54 -14.00
C TYR A 777 -3.10 7.27 -14.81
N VAL A 778 -3.18 6.09 -14.17
CA VAL A 778 -3.41 4.82 -14.86
C VAL A 778 -4.74 4.83 -15.63
N GLN A 779 -5.82 5.37 -15.04
CA GLN A 779 -7.12 5.50 -15.72
C GLN A 779 -7.03 6.33 -17.01
N ILE A 780 -6.34 7.48 -16.98
CA ILE A 780 -6.22 8.37 -18.15
C ILE A 780 -5.33 7.75 -19.22
N GLN A 781 -4.27 7.03 -18.81
CA GLN A 781 -3.39 6.35 -19.75
C GLN A 781 -4.09 5.18 -20.45
N ASN A 782 -4.98 4.46 -19.75
CA ASN A 782 -5.82 3.40 -20.33
C ASN A 782 -6.78 3.92 -21.41
N LYS A 783 -7.24 5.18 -21.29
CA LYS A 783 -8.07 5.86 -22.31
C LYS A 783 -7.25 6.43 -23.48
N SER A 784 -5.94 6.14 -23.57
CA SER A 784 -5.05 6.76 -24.57
C SER A 784 -4.13 5.75 -25.27
N HIS A 785 -3.93 5.94 -26.57
CA HIS A 785 -3.08 5.05 -27.39
C HIS A 785 -1.55 5.21 -27.13
N SER A 786 -1.13 6.07 -26.19
CA SER A 786 0.28 6.50 -26.04
C SER A 786 1.13 5.62 -25.12
N ALA A 787 0.99 4.29 -25.22
CA ALA A 787 1.64 3.32 -24.32
C ALA A 787 3.16 3.54 -24.16
N SER A 788 3.87 3.89 -25.24
CA SER A 788 5.32 4.13 -25.19
C SER A 788 5.73 5.31 -24.31
N LYS A 789 4.90 6.37 -24.20
CA LYS A 789 5.17 7.49 -23.28
C LYS A 789 4.92 7.08 -21.83
N THR A 790 3.82 6.36 -21.58
CA THR A 790 3.50 5.80 -20.27
C THR A 790 4.62 4.89 -19.75
N ARG A 791 5.16 4.02 -20.62
CA ARG A 791 6.27 3.10 -20.32
C ARG A 791 7.53 3.84 -19.91
N ARG A 792 8.01 4.80 -20.74
CA ARG A 792 9.19 5.61 -20.42
C ARG A 792 9.06 6.36 -19.09
N PHE A 793 7.86 6.84 -18.78
CA PHE A 793 7.57 7.51 -17.51
C PHE A 793 7.72 6.58 -16.31
N PHE A 794 7.08 5.40 -16.34
CA PHE A 794 7.27 4.38 -15.31
C PHE A 794 8.73 3.93 -15.22
N ASP A 795 9.38 3.62 -16.34
CA ASP A 795 10.77 3.16 -16.41
C ASP A 795 11.78 4.21 -15.89
N THR A 796 11.42 5.48 -15.83
CA THR A 796 12.21 6.54 -15.15
C THR A 796 11.96 6.55 -13.65
N ILE A 797 10.69 6.56 -13.20
CA ILE A 797 10.36 6.65 -11.77
C ILE A 797 10.78 5.39 -11.00
N THR A 798 10.61 4.20 -11.58
CA THR A 798 11.00 2.93 -10.93
C THR A 798 12.51 2.76 -10.74
N ARG A 799 13.33 3.56 -11.43
CA ARG A 799 14.79 3.62 -11.22
C ARG A 799 15.20 4.58 -10.10
N SER A 800 14.40 5.60 -9.80
CA SER A 800 14.70 6.62 -8.79
C SER A 800 13.97 6.42 -7.47
N ALA A 801 12.78 5.81 -7.48
CA ALA A 801 11.94 5.62 -6.30
C ALA A 801 12.32 4.36 -5.52
N LYS A 802 12.42 4.49 -4.19
CA LYS A 802 12.56 3.36 -3.24
C LYS A 802 11.20 2.71 -2.88
N LEU A 803 10.11 3.35 -3.26
CA LEU A 803 8.73 2.96 -2.96
C LEU A 803 8.21 1.89 -3.94
N LEU A 804 7.25 1.09 -3.49
CA LEU A 804 6.71 -0.04 -4.26
C LEU A 804 5.53 0.35 -5.18
N GLU A 805 4.83 1.43 -4.85
CA GLU A 805 3.68 1.97 -5.56
C GLU A 805 3.93 2.17 -7.06
N PRO A 806 5.06 2.76 -7.52
CA PRO A 806 5.34 2.90 -8.96
C PRO A 806 5.40 1.56 -9.70
N TRP A 807 5.89 0.49 -9.06
CA TRP A 807 5.92 -0.86 -9.64
C TRP A 807 4.52 -1.47 -9.69
N LEU A 808 3.77 -1.39 -8.58
CA LEU A 808 2.39 -1.89 -8.48
C LEU A 808 1.48 -1.28 -9.57
N PHE A 809 1.55 0.04 -9.75
CA PHE A 809 0.75 0.74 -10.75
C PHE A 809 1.28 0.58 -12.19
N ALA A 810 2.59 0.36 -12.39
CA ALA A 810 3.12 -0.03 -13.71
C ALA A 810 2.57 -1.38 -14.16
N ILE A 811 2.53 -2.36 -13.25
CA ILE A 811 1.99 -3.70 -13.48
C ILE A 811 0.49 -3.62 -13.79
N GLU A 812 -0.31 -2.92 -12.97
CA GLU A 812 -1.75 -2.83 -13.22
C GLU A 812 -2.08 -2.04 -14.49
N ALA A 813 -1.27 -1.05 -14.88
CA ALA A 813 -1.43 -0.34 -16.15
C ALA A 813 -1.21 -1.24 -17.39
N GLU A 814 -0.22 -2.13 -17.37
CA GLU A 814 -0.02 -3.10 -18.47
C GLU A 814 -1.06 -4.23 -18.43
N LYS A 815 -1.50 -4.68 -17.23
CA LYS A 815 -2.61 -5.64 -17.09
C LYS A 815 -3.92 -5.09 -17.65
N MET A 816 -4.27 -3.84 -17.32
CA MET A 816 -5.45 -3.15 -17.87
C MET A 816 -5.36 -3.00 -19.39
N ARG A 817 -4.18 -2.65 -19.92
CA ARG A 817 -3.94 -2.60 -21.37
C ARG A 817 -4.12 -3.96 -22.05
N LYS A 818 -3.64 -5.04 -21.42
CA LYS A 818 -3.83 -6.40 -21.93
C LYS A 818 -5.32 -6.78 -21.95
N ARG A 819 -6.06 -6.55 -20.86
CA ARG A 819 -7.53 -6.78 -20.81
C ARG A 819 -8.27 -6.01 -21.92
N LEU A 820 -7.86 -4.77 -22.20
CA LEU A 820 -8.45 -3.96 -23.28
C LEU A 820 -8.22 -4.58 -24.66
N VAL A 821 -6.99 -5.01 -24.95
CA VAL A 821 -6.64 -5.68 -26.23
C VAL A 821 -7.47 -6.97 -26.40
N GLU A 822 -7.49 -7.83 -25.37
CA GLU A 822 -8.29 -9.07 -25.38
C GLU A 822 -9.80 -8.82 -25.56
N THR A 823 -10.33 -7.73 -24.99
CA THR A 823 -11.75 -7.39 -25.11
C THR A 823 -12.10 -6.97 -26.54
N VAL A 824 -11.24 -6.17 -27.18
CA VAL A 824 -11.44 -5.74 -28.58
C VAL A 824 -11.37 -6.94 -29.53
N GLN A 825 -10.47 -7.89 -29.30
CA GLN A 825 -10.33 -9.09 -30.14
C GLN A 825 -11.54 -10.04 -30.06
N ARG A 826 -12.23 -10.11 -28.92
CA ARG A 826 -13.35 -11.06 -28.70
C ARG A 826 -14.70 -10.59 -29.25
N LEU A 827 -14.87 -9.32 -29.60
CA LEU A 827 -16.18 -8.73 -29.92
C LEU A 827 -16.70 -9.01 -31.35
N ASP A 828 -15.82 -9.30 -32.33
CA ASP A 828 -16.19 -9.26 -33.76
C ASP A 828 -16.32 -10.62 -34.46
N GLY A 829 -16.12 -11.74 -33.75
CA GLY A 829 -16.44 -13.11 -34.23
C GLY A 829 -15.69 -13.63 -35.47
N ARG A 830 -14.91 -12.78 -36.14
CA ARG A 830 -13.94 -13.12 -37.18
C ARG A 830 -12.54 -12.89 -36.63
N GLU A 831 -11.63 -13.79 -36.95
CA GLU A 831 -10.22 -13.71 -36.54
C GLU A 831 -9.50 -12.56 -37.26
N ILE A 832 -9.71 -11.33 -36.78
CA ILE A 832 -8.88 -10.19 -37.16
C ILE A 832 -7.51 -10.42 -36.52
N HIS A 833 -6.62 -11.03 -37.30
CA HIS A 833 -5.22 -11.20 -37.00
C HIS A 833 -4.55 -9.83 -36.88
N ALA A 834 -4.60 -9.23 -35.69
CA ALA A 834 -3.85 -8.03 -35.39
C ALA A 834 -2.35 -8.35 -35.52
N THR A 835 -1.63 -7.56 -36.33
CA THR A 835 -0.19 -7.72 -36.63
C THR A 835 0.76 -7.45 -35.45
N ILE A 836 0.25 -7.47 -34.21
CA ILE A 836 0.99 -7.23 -32.97
C ILE A 836 0.94 -8.51 -32.12
N PRO A 837 2.06 -9.23 -31.93
CA PRO A 837 2.09 -10.43 -31.09
C PRO A 837 1.72 -10.14 -29.63
N GLU A 838 0.68 -10.80 -29.12
CA GLU A 838 0.23 -10.72 -27.72
C GLU A 838 1.31 -11.13 -26.71
N THR A 839 2.26 -11.96 -27.16
CA THR A 839 3.44 -12.40 -26.40
C THR A 839 4.23 -11.21 -25.84
N GLY A 840 4.33 -10.10 -26.57
CA GLY A 840 5.08 -8.91 -26.15
C GLY A 840 4.54 -8.24 -24.88
N LEU A 841 3.21 -8.14 -24.72
CA LEU A 841 2.61 -7.61 -23.50
C LEU A 841 2.78 -8.59 -22.33
N THR A 842 2.60 -9.89 -22.60
CA THR A 842 2.74 -10.93 -21.58
C THR A 842 4.16 -10.99 -21.01
N HIS A 843 5.18 -10.99 -21.87
CA HIS A 843 6.58 -10.94 -21.43
C HIS A 843 6.93 -9.62 -20.72
N ARG A 844 6.35 -8.48 -21.13
CA ARG A 844 6.56 -7.21 -20.42
C ARG A 844 5.97 -7.22 -19.01
N ILE A 845 4.79 -7.79 -18.81
CA ILE A 845 4.18 -7.93 -17.47
C ILE A 845 5.02 -8.87 -16.60
N GLN A 846 5.48 -10.02 -17.14
CA GLN A 846 6.42 -10.91 -16.44
C GLN A 846 7.71 -10.18 -16.03
N ALA A 847 8.32 -9.44 -16.95
CA ALA A 847 9.53 -8.67 -16.67
C ALA A 847 9.31 -7.56 -15.61
N LEU A 848 8.12 -6.93 -15.55
CA LEU A 848 7.80 -5.96 -14.50
C LEU A 848 7.71 -6.62 -13.12
N PHE A 849 7.05 -7.79 -13.00
CA PHE A 849 7.06 -8.57 -11.76
C PHE A 849 8.49 -9.00 -11.37
N GLU A 850 9.22 -9.62 -12.30
CA GLU A 850 10.59 -10.08 -12.08
C GLU A 850 11.57 -8.95 -11.74
N ASN A 851 11.34 -7.72 -12.22
CA ASN A 851 12.12 -6.55 -11.84
C ASN A 851 11.73 -6.01 -10.45
N ALA A 852 10.44 -5.91 -10.12
CA ALA A 852 9.96 -5.42 -8.83
C ALA A 852 10.46 -6.29 -7.66
N MET A 853 10.42 -7.62 -7.86
CA MET A 853 10.87 -8.62 -6.88
C MET A 853 12.40 -8.73 -6.73
N ARG A 854 13.21 -7.93 -7.44
CA ARG A 854 14.67 -7.83 -7.16
C ARG A 854 14.99 -6.92 -5.97
N SER A 855 14.02 -6.13 -5.50
CA SER A 855 14.18 -5.31 -4.31
C SER A 855 13.73 -6.09 -3.07
N ASP A 856 14.42 -5.92 -1.94
CA ASP A 856 14.02 -6.52 -0.64
C ASP A 856 12.52 -6.27 -0.37
N SER A 857 12.08 -5.01 -0.46
CA SER A 857 10.67 -4.60 -0.27
C SER A 857 9.68 -5.26 -1.24
N GLY A 858 10.12 -5.62 -2.45
CA GLY A 858 9.27 -6.22 -3.48
C GLY A 858 9.22 -7.74 -3.38
N SER A 859 10.33 -8.41 -3.06
CA SER A 859 10.36 -9.86 -2.82
C SER A 859 9.59 -10.25 -1.56
N GLN A 860 9.47 -9.35 -0.59
CA GLN A 860 8.80 -9.59 0.68
C GLN A 860 7.36 -9.06 0.73
N CYS A 861 6.83 -8.54 -0.39
CA CYS A 861 5.45 -8.04 -0.48
C CYS A 861 4.49 -9.14 -0.95
N PRO A 862 3.59 -9.65 -0.09
CA PRO A 862 2.72 -10.77 -0.46
C PRO A 862 1.79 -10.46 -1.63
N LEU A 863 1.27 -9.24 -1.71
CA LEU A 863 0.40 -8.81 -2.79
C LEU A 863 1.04 -8.94 -4.18
N LEU A 864 2.34 -8.65 -4.33
CA LEU A 864 3.04 -8.83 -5.60
C LEU A 864 3.05 -10.30 -6.04
N TRP A 865 3.29 -11.22 -5.12
CA TRP A 865 3.24 -12.66 -5.39
C TRP A 865 1.83 -13.11 -5.75
N ARG A 866 0.79 -12.70 -5.00
CA ARG A 866 -0.62 -12.99 -5.34
C ARG A 866 -0.97 -12.49 -6.74
N MET A 867 -0.59 -11.25 -7.07
CA MET A 867 -0.81 -10.65 -8.38
C MET A 867 -0.05 -11.38 -9.50
N TYR A 868 1.17 -11.84 -9.26
CA TYR A 868 1.95 -12.56 -10.29
C TYR A 868 1.40 -13.97 -10.51
N LEU A 869 1.08 -14.69 -9.42
CA LEU A 869 0.47 -16.02 -9.46
C LEU A 869 -0.86 -15.98 -10.22
N ASN A 870 -1.78 -15.09 -9.83
CA ASN A 870 -3.06 -14.88 -10.52
C ASN A 870 -2.88 -14.56 -12.02
N PHE A 871 -1.87 -13.75 -12.37
CA PHE A 871 -1.56 -13.43 -13.77
C PHE A 871 -1.07 -14.65 -14.57
N LEU A 872 -0.18 -15.48 -14.01
CA LEU A 872 0.30 -16.70 -14.71
C LEU A 872 -0.77 -17.79 -14.80
N VAL A 873 -1.63 -17.91 -13.80
CA VAL A 873 -2.79 -18.83 -13.83
C VAL A 873 -3.80 -18.38 -14.89
N SER A 874 -4.04 -17.07 -15.04
CA SER A 874 -4.89 -16.52 -16.11
C SER A 874 -4.36 -16.76 -17.52
N LEU A 875 -3.08 -17.13 -17.65
CA LEU A 875 -2.42 -17.54 -18.91
C LEU A 875 -2.49 -19.06 -19.17
N GLY A 876 -3.05 -19.86 -18.27
CA GLY A 876 -3.09 -21.32 -18.38
C GLY A 876 -1.74 -22.02 -18.14
N ASN A 877 -0.67 -21.28 -17.79
CA ASN A 877 0.66 -21.87 -17.60
C ASN A 877 0.81 -22.44 -16.18
N LYS A 878 0.22 -23.63 -15.94
CA LYS A 878 0.24 -24.30 -14.63
C LYS A 878 1.66 -24.45 -14.06
N GLU A 879 2.59 -25.02 -14.82
CA GLU A 879 3.97 -25.30 -14.37
C GLU A 879 4.72 -24.05 -13.91
N ARG A 880 4.71 -22.97 -14.71
CA ARG A 880 5.38 -21.72 -14.34
C ARG A 880 4.67 -21.03 -13.16
N SER A 881 3.36 -21.21 -13.04
CA SER A 881 2.59 -20.71 -11.90
C SER A 881 2.98 -21.43 -10.60
N LYS A 882 3.08 -22.76 -10.60
CA LYS A 882 3.60 -23.56 -9.48
C LYS A 882 5.03 -23.14 -9.11
N GLY A 883 5.90 -22.97 -10.11
CA GLY A 883 7.26 -22.48 -9.91
C GLY A 883 7.35 -21.05 -9.34
N VAL A 884 6.31 -20.22 -9.50
CA VAL A 884 6.18 -18.91 -8.84
C VAL A 884 5.57 -19.03 -7.45
N PHE A 885 4.64 -19.95 -7.22
CA PHE A 885 4.11 -20.25 -5.88
C PHE A 885 5.22 -20.68 -4.92
N TYR A 886 6.05 -21.67 -5.28
CA TYR A 886 7.17 -22.09 -4.42
C TYR A 886 8.22 -20.97 -4.21
N LYS A 887 8.43 -20.09 -5.19
CA LYS A 887 9.27 -18.88 -5.01
C LYS A 887 8.64 -17.86 -4.07
N ALA A 888 7.32 -17.72 -4.08
CA ALA A 888 6.59 -16.92 -3.11
C ALA A 888 6.76 -17.50 -1.71
N LEU A 889 6.64 -18.82 -1.54
CA LEU A 889 6.88 -19.47 -0.23
C LEU A 889 8.32 -19.31 0.26
N GLN A 890 9.31 -19.26 -0.64
CA GLN A 890 10.71 -18.98 -0.29
C GLN A 890 10.98 -17.56 0.22
N ASN A 891 10.02 -16.61 0.08
CA ASN A 891 10.18 -15.22 0.53
C ASN A 891 9.08 -14.78 1.52
N CYS A 892 7.88 -15.37 1.43
CA CYS A 892 6.67 -15.05 2.18
C CYS A 892 6.00 -16.30 2.79
N PRO A 893 6.73 -17.19 3.49
CA PRO A 893 6.18 -18.47 3.99
C PRO A 893 5.03 -18.31 5.00
N TRP A 894 4.94 -17.17 5.68
CA TRP A 894 3.94 -16.92 6.73
C TRP A 894 2.53 -16.58 6.22
N VAL A 895 2.35 -16.41 4.91
CA VAL A 895 1.13 -15.81 4.35
C VAL A 895 0.15 -16.90 3.93
N LYS A 896 -0.75 -17.29 4.84
CA LYS A 896 -1.81 -18.28 4.62
C LYS A 896 -2.59 -18.05 3.32
N VAL A 897 -2.88 -16.79 2.95
CA VAL A 897 -3.66 -16.51 1.73
C VAL A 897 -2.93 -16.89 0.42
N LEU A 898 -1.59 -17.04 0.42
CA LEU A 898 -0.88 -17.62 -0.74
C LEU A 898 -1.18 -19.12 -0.90
N TYR A 899 -1.36 -19.85 0.21
CA TYR A 899 -1.72 -21.26 0.22
C TYR A 899 -3.20 -21.43 -0.18
N LEU A 900 -4.10 -20.56 0.30
CA LEU A 900 -5.50 -20.54 -0.15
C LEU A 900 -5.63 -20.23 -1.65
N ASP A 901 -4.84 -19.29 -2.17
CA ASP A 901 -4.75 -19.02 -3.61
C ASP A 901 -4.21 -20.27 -4.36
N ALA A 902 -3.26 -21.01 -3.80
CA ALA A 902 -2.72 -22.24 -4.41
C ALA A 902 -3.74 -23.40 -4.44
N VAL A 903 -4.51 -23.64 -3.38
CA VAL A 903 -5.61 -24.62 -3.39
C VAL A 903 -6.67 -24.25 -4.45
N GLU A 904 -6.92 -22.96 -4.66
CA GLU A 904 -7.86 -22.48 -5.67
C GLU A 904 -7.36 -22.65 -7.12
N TYR A 905 -6.04 -22.51 -7.35
CA TYR A 905 -5.44 -22.57 -8.69
C TYR A 905 -4.89 -23.95 -9.06
N PHE A 906 -4.52 -24.77 -8.07
CA PHE A 906 -3.95 -26.11 -8.21
C PHE A 906 -4.69 -27.10 -7.28
N PRO A 907 -5.99 -27.35 -7.50
CA PRO A 907 -6.78 -28.21 -6.60
C PRO A 907 -6.29 -29.66 -6.51
N GLU A 908 -5.48 -30.09 -7.50
CA GLU A 908 -4.76 -31.37 -7.53
C GLU A 908 -3.71 -31.50 -6.40
N GLU A 909 -3.16 -30.39 -5.92
CA GLU A 909 -2.10 -30.32 -4.89
C GLU A 909 -2.65 -29.94 -3.50
N MET A 910 -3.97 -29.96 -3.31
CA MET A 910 -4.62 -29.53 -2.07
C MET A 910 -4.04 -30.19 -0.82
N GLN A 911 -3.75 -31.49 -0.85
CA GLN A 911 -3.15 -32.21 0.27
C GLN A 911 -1.74 -31.68 0.58
N GLU A 912 -0.85 -31.62 -0.40
CA GLU A 912 0.52 -31.12 -0.22
C GLU A 912 0.53 -29.68 0.31
N VAL A 913 -0.35 -28.82 -0.20
CA VAL A 913 -0.47 -27.43 0.28
C VAL A 913 -0.93 -27.38 1.75
N LEU A 914 -1.80 -28.30 2.19
CA LEU A 914 -2.27 -28.38 3.57
C LEU A 914 -1.24 -29.02 4.50
N ASP A 915 -0.54 -30.05 4.05
CA ASP A 915 0.58 -30.65 4.78
C ASP A 915 1.67 -29.59 5.04
N LEU A 916 1.97 -28.75 4.04
CA LEU A 916 2.86 -27.59 4.17
C LEU A 916 2.31 -26.50 5.10
N MET A 917 0.99 -26.25 5.12
CA MET A 917 0.39 -25.32 6.08
C MET A 917 0.59 -25.82 7.52
N THR A 918 0.33 -27.10 7.76
CA THR A 918 0.53 -27.76 9.06
C THR A 918 2.02 -27.79 9.47
N GLU A 919 2.94 -28.14 8.56
CA GLU A 919 4.39 -28.14 8.81
C GLU A 919 4.91 -26.76 9.22
N LYS A 920 4.33 -25.68 8.67
CA LYS A 920 4.72 -24.29 8.97
C LYS A 920 3.88 -23.65 10.08
N GLU A 921 3.00 -24.40 10.74
CA GLU A 921 2.11 -23.95 11.83
C GLU A 921 1.17 -22.80 11.38
N LEU A 922 0.78 -22.77 10.11
CA LEU A 922 -0.25 -21.87 9.60
C LEU A 922 -1.62 -22.35 10.07
N ARG A 923 -2.46 -21.42 10.51
CA ARG A 923 -3.75 -21.74 11.13
C ARG A 923 -4.71 -22.36 10.12
N VAL A 924 -4.98 -23.66 10.23
CA VAL A 924 -6.07 -24.35 9.51
C VAL A 924 -7.29 -24.40 10.43
N ARG A 925 -8.43 -23.87 10.00
CA ARG A 925 -9.67 -23.80 10.82
C ARG A 925 -10.64 -24.95 10.53
N LEU A 926 -10.45 -25.65 9.42
CA LEU A 926 -11.15 -26.89 9.08
C LEU A 926 -10.10 -27.96 8.70
N PRO A 927 -9.74 -28.86 9.62
CA PRO A 927 -8.96 -30.06 9.31
C PRO A 927 -9.62 -30.91 8.21
N LEU A 928 -8.82 -31.71 7.51
CA LEU A 928 -9.30 -32.51 6.38
C LEU A 928 -10.19 -33.68 6.83
N GLU A 929 -9.91 -34.20 8.02
CA GLU A 929 -10.61 -35.26 8.72
C GLU A 929 -12.02 -34.79 9.12
N GLU A 930 -12.13 -33.56 9.64
CA GLU A 930 -13.42 -32.95 9.97
C GLU A 930 -14.25 -32.67 8.71
N LEU A 931 -13.61 -32.23 7.62
CA LEU A 931 -14.28 -32.08 6.32
C LEU A 931 -14.81 -33.42 5.77
N GLU A 932 -14.12 -34.53 6.00
CA GLU A 932 -14.59 -35.86 5.57
C GLU A 932 -15.87 -36.23 6.32
N LEU A 933 -15.92 -36.07 7.65
CA LEU A 933 -17.12 -36.29 8.45
C LEU A 933 -18.31 -35.42 7.98
N LEU A 934 -18.09 -34.11 7.77
CA LEU A 934 -19.13 -33.18 7.31
C LEU A 934 -19.67 -33.47 5.89
N LEU A 935 -18.98 -34.32 5.11
CA LEU A 935 -19.38 -34.77 3.78
C LEU A 935 -19.99 -36.19 3.78
N GLU A 936 -19.87 -36.95 4.86
CA GLU A 936 -20.49 -38.26 5.06
C GLU A 936 -21.91 -38.16 5.63
N ASP A 937 -22.16 -37.16 6.49
CA ASP A 937 -23.49 -36.65 6.84
C ASP A 937 -24.17 -35.93 5.64
#